data_AF-A0AAW1QGB3-F1
#
_entry.id   AF-A0AAW1QGB3-F1
#
_cell.length_a   1.000
_cell.length_b   1.000
_cell.length_c   1.000
_cell.angle_alpha   90.00
_cell.angle_beta   90.00
_cell.angle_gamma   90.00
#
_symmetry.space_group_name_H-M   'P 1'
#
loop_
_entity.id
_entity.type
_entity.pdbx_description
1 polymer ?
#
loop_
_entity_poly.entity_id
_entity_poly.type
_entity_poly.pdbx_seq_one_letter_code
_entity_poly.pdbx_strand_id
1 'polypeptide(L)'
;MLSSTPVALDWGRLVNRVPLICEHGGPSLAAGKPSARRQPGNGLLSNAARRERNRSVQAAAAPATITPSAETDSLSATAARPAQELLEELALRSKASPSIYGIPRSEWLKLQTPARYLGNEFGAVHKAWASADVRFCLTYPEVYEVGASNLGHIILYSVINELEGLLCDRAYFPGSDLTQLLARYGKPLFAVEARRPLGAFDLLGFSLAYELGGTNILEMLHLAGIPVSWKERQDGGSQAWDVENGSHPLIFAGGPTATSNTEPFAEFFDFMALGDGEDLLLEIGQCLRGCKGDCLSRTDTLHRLATQVAGVYVPQFYEAPEGFGGAVFPIREGIPARVTRRVCSPDPFQQIGLVPYVSTVHDRLTVEIRRGCTRGCRFCQPGMLTRPARDVEPGRVVDAVEEGMRRTGYNEFSLLSLSCSDYLSLPSVGIQIKNRLKDENISVSLPSQRVDRFDENVSRIISSGGKRGAITFAPEAGRQRLRDVINKGLTNEELLRGVKTAWDQGWRQVKLYFMIGLPGETDADVMAIADTIAWLQRECRQGRMHLAVNTTISNFTPKPHTPFQWHSVSTSEFARKQAMLKDACSRLQQVKANFTSIRISAMEDFIGRGDRRLSAVIRRAWELGATNDSWWESEASAFATWDRAISECGLSWKYRQVDDGEWDVMEHSGDAAYRKQGGGGKGRVDRGSRADKRLDSPLPWDHIDTGIAKWWLKADLQRALEAATLPDCSHSGICTECGVCGDGFGDNIVFEPPAIPEFQGHASPNTRRAQRLRFTFAKDGDMVFVGHLDVVKVFERACRRAALPVSVDESPFRVHTRIYVCLPLMLGATSSSEVLEVVLTQRRDVEQVRQQLQAQLPQGLRLLSAQDLALTKATGAHTESMQALMDSIEYHVAIQAAAPESEDAPQAHTSLADAVAAVVQLDTFEAQLIAKRTDKKSKRKQKAVDLRRGLLRADLVQQPLLSLLGHAAPAMLDEMAASGSNAADCAVVRMRFRCQDGNPLLSPPGFLEMLAGVSGRTWQAVHIHRSDIALREFAPAPVDYQRLNSLLRWEGHMASARWHRNEGPWAEGLETRAEDAEQDYTGTGKLLRVAGR
;
A
#
# COMPACT_ATOMS: atom_id res chain seq x y z
N MET A 1 -51.89 -5.62 36.14
CA MET A 1 -52.83 -6.35 37.03
C MET A 1 -52.75 -7.82 36.64
N LEU A 2 -52.15 -8.66 37.48
CA LEU A 2 -52.85 -9.68 38.28
C LEU A 2 -53.55 -10.74 37.37
N SER A 3 -53.04 -11.95 37.05
CA SER A 3 -52.23 -12.99 37.73
C SER A 3 -53.07 -14.26 38.01
N SER A 4 -52.40 -15.42 38.02
CA SER A 4 -52.86 -16.81 38.31
C SER A 4 -53.74 -17.50 37.24
N THR A 5 -53.37 -18.61 36.55
CA THR A 5 -52.72 -19.93 36.85
C THR A 5 -53.67 -21.01 37.41
N PRO A 6 -53.38 -22.34 37.41
CA PRO A 6 -52.39 -23.18 36.65
C PRO A 6 -52.94 -24.58 36.14
N VAL A 7 -52.02 -25.49 35.74
CA VAL A 7 -52.03 -27.00 35.80
C VAL A 7 -52.54 -27.76 34.54
N ALA A 8 -51.95 -28.87 34.06
CA ALA A 8 -50.57 -29.45 34.07
C ALA A 8 -50.47 -30.62 33.04
N LEU A 9 -49.26 -31.17 32.80
CA LEU A 9 -49.03 -32.41 32.02
C LEU A 9 -49.08 -33.69 32.88
N ASP A 10 -49.42 -34.85 32.29
CA ASP A 10 -48.58 -36.08 32.36
C ASP A 10 -48.95 -37.13 31.26
N TRP A 11 -48.17 -38.21 31.15
CA TRP A 11 -47.94 -39.11 30.00
C TRP A 11 -48.67 -40.49 30.00
N GLY A 12 -48.67 -41.21 28.86
CA GLY A 12 -48.47 -42.69 28.88
C GLY A 12 -48.93 -43.63 27.73
N ARG A 13 -48.01 -44.51 27.28
CA ARG A 13 -48.16 -45.83 26.57
C ARG A 13 -48.36 -45.81 25.03
N LEU A 14 -47.85 -46.76 24.20
CA LEU A 14 -47.51 -48.19 24.39
C LEU A 14 -46.16 -48.70 23.77
N VAL A 15 -45.28 -49.26 24.61
CA VAL A 15 -44.77 -50.67 24.70
C VAL A 15 -44.58 -51.60 23.45
N ASN A 16 -43.28 -51.92 23.18
CA ASN A 16 -42.62 -53.22 22.82
C ASN A 16 -42.56 -53.94 21.42
N ARG A 17 -41.29 -54.31 21.11
CA ARG A 17 -40.71 -55.61 20.62
C ARG A 17 -40.18 -55.76 19.16
N VAL A 18 -39.09 -56.53 19.11
CA VAL A 18 -38.05 -56.84 18.07
C VAL A 18 -38.33 -58.31 17.60
N PRO A 19 -38.04 -58.80 16.35
CA PRO A 19 -36.69 -58.84 15.74
C PRO A 19 -36.51 -58.81 14.20
N LEU A 20 -35.23 -58.81 13.80
CA LEU A 20 -34.69 -59.07 12.45
C LEU A 20 -34.91 -60.52 11.95
N ILE A 21 -34.71 -60.75 10.64
CA ILE A 21 -33.94 -61.89 10.05
C ILE A 21 -33.58 -61.57 8.58
N CYS A 22 -32.52 -62.20 8.07
CA CYS A 22 -31.87 -61.93 6.78
C CYS A 22 -32.32 -62.85 5.61
N GLU A 23 -31.76 -62.53 4.43
CA GLU A 23 -31.07 -63.47 3.50
C GLU A 23 -31.68 -63.93 2.15
N HIS A 24 -30.79 -63.84 1.14
CA HIS A 24 -30.62 -64.63 -0.09
C HIS A 24 -31.58 -64.56 -1.31
N GLY A 25 -30.95 -64.47 -2.50
CA GLY A 25 -31.46 -65.03 -3.77
C GLY A 25 -31.65 -64.05 -4.94
N GLY A 26 -30.76 -64.07 -5.94
CA GLY A 26 -31.08 -63.61 -7.32
C GLY A 26 -31.38 -64.81 -8.25
N PRO A 27 -31.19 -64.74 -9.58
CA PRO A 27 -31.09 -63.57 -10.46
C PRO A 27 -31.85 -63.74 -11.82
N SER A 28 -31.59 -62.83 -12.78
CA SER A 28 -31.51 -63.07 -14.24
C SER A 28 -32.71 -62.72 -15.18
N LEU A 29 -32.34 -62.06 -16.31
CA LEU A 29 -32.81 -62.21 -17.71
C LEU A 29 -34.31 -61.98 -18.06
N ALA A 30 -34.72 -61.55 -19.28
CA ALA A 30 -34.08 -60.79 -20.36
C ALA A 30 -35.13 -60.40 -21.44
N ALA A 31 -34.86 -59.32 -22.22
CA ALA A 31 -35.29 -59.05 -23.60
C ALA A 31 -36.80 -59.00 -24.01
N GLY A 32 -37.13 -58.13 -25.00
CA GLY A 32 -38.38 -58.26 -25.79
C GLY A 32 -39.09 -56.97 -26.26
N LYS A 33 -38.60 -56.32 -27.32
CA LYS A 33 -39.36 -55.38 -28.20
C LYS A 33 -40.18 -56.21 -29.25
N PRO A 34 -41.02 -55.68 -30.21
CA PRO A 34 -41.06 -54.30 -30.74
C PRO A 34 -42.41 -53.70 -31.29
N SER A 35 -42.33 -52.42 -31.74
CA SER A 35 -43.17 -51.76 -32.77
C SER A 35 -44.65 -51.45 -32.43
N ALA A 36 -45.40 -50.50 -33.00
CA ALA A 36 -45.22 -49.33 -33.90
C ALA A 36 -46.58 -48.56 -33.89
N ARG A 37 -46.81 -47.28 -34.24
CA ARG A 37 -46.11 -46.06 -34.75
C ARG A 37 -47.02 -44.86 -34.28
N ARG A 38 -46.74 -43.55 -34.39
CA ARG A 38 -45.73 -42.74 -35.13
C ARG A 38 -45.28 -41.51 -34.29
N GLN A 39 -45.26 -40.30 -34.85
CA GLN A 39 -44.84 -38.97 -34.34
C GLN A 39 -45.58 -37.88 -35.18
N PRO A 40 -45.47 -36.54 -34.93
CA PRO A 40 -44.51 -35.83 -34.07
C PRO A 40 -45.10 -34.78 -33.09
N GLY A 41 -44.31 -34.48 -32.04
CA GLY A 41 -44.57 -33.42 -31.06
C GLY A 41 -43.53 -33.35 -29.94
N ASN A 42 -42.28 -33.75 -30.21
CA ASN A 42 -41.18 -33.71 -29.23
C ASN A 42 -40.36 -32.42 -29.41
N GLY A 43 -39.77 -31.84 -28.37
CA GLY A 43 -39.85 -32.21 -26.95
C GLY A 43 -38.60 -31.80 -26.17
N LEU A 44 -38.77 -31.60 -24.86
CA LEU A 44 -37.67 -31.56 -23.88
C LEU A 44 -36.75 -32.77 -24.03
N LEU A 45 -35.44 -32.60 -23.84
CA LEU A 45 -34.60 -33.65 -23.26
C LEU A 45 -33.47 -33.11 -22.38
N SER A 46 -33.14 -33.93 -21.40
CA SER A 46 -32.27 -33.68 -20.24
C SER A 46 -30.79 -33.98 -20.49
N ASN A 47 -29.93 -33.42 -19.63
CA ASN A 47 -28.70 -34.05 -19.11
C ASN A 47 -27.78 -34.77 -20.11
N ALA A 48 -27.17 -34.01 -21.03
CA ALA A 48 -25.97 -34.41 -21.75
C ALA A 48 -25.06 -33.21 -22.09
N ALA A 49 -24.74 -32.36 -21.10
CA ALA A 49 -23.95 -31.14 -21.32
C ALA A 49 -23.09 -30.69 -20.11
N ARG A 50 -22.35 -31.60 -19.47
CA ARG A 50 -21.33 -31.20 -18.45
C ARG A 50 -20.07 -32.08 -18.38
N ARG A 51 -19.75 -32.82 -19.45
CA ARG A 51 -18.48 -33.55 -19.62
C ARG A 51 -18.11 -33.66 -21.10
N GLU A 52 -17.60 -32.58 -21.68
CA GLU A 52 -16.64 -32.58 -22.81
C GLU A 52 -16.28 -31.15 -23.22
N ARG A 53 -15.30 -30.55 -22.53
CA ARG A 53 -14.51 -29.43 -23.04
C ARG A 53 -13.19 -29.29 -22.27
N ASN A 54 -12.41 -30.38 -22.28
CA ASN A 54 -11.04 -30.40 -21.73
C ASN A 54 -10.22 -31.51 -22.42
N ARG A 55 -9.70 -31.24 -23.62
CA ARG A 55 -8.52 -31.86 -24.25
C ARG A 55 -8.25 -31.23 -25.63
N SER A 56 -6.97 -31.05 -25.97
CA SER A 56 -6.44 -30.07 -26.94
C SER A 56 -6.77 -28.61 -26.55
N VAL A 57 -5.83 -27.67 -26.53
CA VAL A 57 -4.55 -27.58 -27.25
C VAL A 57 -3.38 -27.28 -26.29
N GLN A 58 -2.34 -28.12 -26.33
CA GLN A 58 -0.95 -27.71 -26.04
C GLN A 58 -0.26 -27.53 -27.39
N ALA A 59 0.14 -26.30 -27.75
CA ALA A 59 1.29 -26.00 -28.61
C ALA A 59 1.42 -24.47 -28.84
N ALA A 60 2.66 -24.01 -28.76
CA ALA A 60 3.13 -22.64 -28.91
C ALA A 60 2.64 -21.83 -30.12
N ALA A 61 2.50 -20.51 -29.91
CA ALA A 61 2.84 -19.50 -30.90
C ALA A 61 3.57 -18.34 -30.19
N ALA A 62 4.79 -18.04 -30.64
CA ALA A 62 5.61 -16.94 -30.11
C ALA A 62 5.10 -15.57 -30.62
N PRO A 63 5.44 -14.44 -29.95
CA PRO A 63 5.18 -13.12 -30.51
C PRO A 63 5.96 -12.95 -31.82
N ALA A 64 5.23 -12.82 -32.93
CA ALA A 64 5.82 -12.73 -34.26
C ALA A 64 6.70 -11.48 -34.40
N THR A 65 7.93 -11.71 -34.84
CA THR A 65 8.89 -10.64 -35.13
C THR A 65 8.48 -9.94 -36.42
N ILE A 66 8.01 -8.69 -36.34
CA ILE A 66 7.73 -7.89 -37.54
C ILE A 66 9.06 -7.28 -38.01
N THR A 67 9.76 -7.98 -38.90
CA THR A 67 10.81 -7.39 -39.73
C THR A 67 10.18 -6.63 -40.90
N PRO A 68 10.63 -5.42 -41.24
CA PRO A 68 10.07 -4.66 -42.35
C PRO A 68 10.53 -5.23 -43.69
N SER A 69 9.62 -5.79 -44.46
CA SER A 69 9.81 -6.02 -45.90
C SER A 69 9.48 -4.74 -46.65
N ALA A 70 10.44 -4.21 -47.39
CA ALA A 70 10.21 -3.09 -48.29
C ALA A 70 9.50 -3.59 -49.56
N GLU A 71 8.35 -3.02 -49.88
CA GLU A 71 7.87 -2.90 -51.26
C GLU A 71 6.87 -1.73 -51.37
N THR A 72 6.91 -1.06 -52.50
CA THR A 72 6.18 0.18 -52.82
C THR A 72 4.81 -0.11 -53.42
N ASP A 73 3.74 0.57 -53.00
CA ASP A 73 3.13 1.60 -53.86
C ASP A 73 1.84 2.28 -53.34
N SER A 74 1.68 3.53 -53.79
CA SER A 74 0.42 4.28 -54.00
C SER A 74 -0.42 4.76 -52.78
N LEU A 75 -0.68 6.07 -52.79
CA LEU A 75 -1.53 6.81 -51.86
C LEU A 75 -3.00 6.84 -52.32
N SER A 76 -3.96 6.67 -51.41
CA SER A 76 -5.26 7.38 -51.52
C SER A 76 -5.99 7.56 -50.17
N ALA A 77 -6.06 8.81 -49.70
CA ALA A 77 -7.12 9.43 -48.90
C ALA A 77 -7.85 8.59 -47.80
N THR A 78 -7.34 8.64 -46.57
CA THR A 78 -8.15 8.42 -45.36
C THR A 78 -8.97 9.66 -45.01
N ALA A 79 -10.21 9.48 -44.56
CA ALA A 79 -11.07 10.56 -44.07
C ALA A 79 -10.45 11.28 -42.85
N ALA A 80 -10.41 12.61 -42.91
CA ALA A 80 -9.80 13.42 -41.85
C ALA A 80 -10.68 13.43 -40.59
N ARG A 81 -10.12 12.98 -39.46
CA ARG A 81 -10.59 13.43 -38.14
C ARG A 81 -10.42 14.95 -38.04
N PRO A 82 -11.33 15.69 -37.38
CA PRO A 82 -11.17 17.13 -37.21
C PRO A 82 -9.83 17.44 -36.53
N ALA A 83 -8.98 18.25 -37.19
CA ALA A 83 -7.68 18.63 -36.63
C ALA A 83 -7.81 19.30 -35.25
N GLN A 84 -8.98 19.86 -34.94
CA GLN A 84 -9.27 20.58 -33.71
C GLN A 84 -9.32 19.68 -32.47
N GLU A 85 -9.90 18.47 -32.55
CA GLU A 85 -9.88 17.51 -31.42
C GLU A 85 -8.46 17.00 -31.14
N LEU A 86 -7.69 16.73 -32.20
CA LEU A 86 -6.27 16.36 -32.07
C LEU A 86 -5.44 17.53 -31.54
N LEU A 87 -5.77 18.78 -31.88
CA LEU A 87 -5.11 19.98 -31.36
C LEU A 87 -5.47 20.26 -29.90
N GLU A 88 -6.69 19.96 -29.45
CA GLU A 88 -7.08 20.02 -28.03
C GLU A 88 -6.38 18.92 -27.22
N GLU A 89 -6.33 17.69 -27.75
CA GLU A 89 -5.59 16.58 -27.12
C GLU A 89 -4.07 16.86 -27.07
N LEU A 90 -3.50 17.51 -28.09
CA LEU A 90 -2.09 17.95 -28.09
C LEU A 90 -1.86 19.17 -27.18
N ALA A 91 -2.83 20.09 -27.04
CA ALA A 91 -2.75 21.23 -26.13
C ALA A 91 -2.76 20.78 -24.66
N LEU A 92 -3.61 19.79 -24.33
CA LEU A 92 -3.60 19.10 -23.03
C LEU A 92 -2.26 18.41 -22.72
N ARG A 93 -1.54 17.96 -23.75
CA ARG A 93 -0.23 17.28 -23.61
C ARG A 93 0.98 18.23 -23.50
N SER A 94 0.85 19.53 -23.78
CA SER A 94 2.02 20.43 -23.96
C SER A 94 2.03 21.75 -23.16
N LYS A 95 1.01 22.06 -22.35
CA LYS A 95 1.01 23.22 -21.44
C LYS A 95 0.65 22.77 -20.03
N ALA A 96 1.60 22.89 -19.10
CA ALA A 96 1.27 22.76 -17.68
C ALA A 96 0.30 23.87 -17.29
N SER A 97 -0.87 23.50 -16.77
CA SER A 97 -1.87 24.48 -16.32
C SER A 97 -1.23 25.44 -15.29
N PRO A 98 -1.45 26.77 -15.39
CA PRO A 98 -0.92 27.77 -14.45
C PRO A 98 -1.28 27.46 -12.99
N SER A 99 -2.43 26.83 -12.78
CA SER A 99 -2.92 26.35 -11.48
C SER A 99 -3.13 24.83 -11.46
N ILE A 100 -3.02 24.22 -10.28
CA ILE A 100 -3.59 22.89 -10.02
C ILE A 100 -4.92 23.12 -9.30
N TYR A 101 -6.02 22.63 -9.89
CA TYR A 101 -7.36 22.77 -9.32
C TYR A 101 -7.77 24.24 -9.00
N GLY A 102 -7.28 25.19 -9.81
CA GLY A 102 -7.50 26.62 -9.59
C GLY A 102 -6.67 27.24 -8.46
N ILE A 103 -5.71 26.51 -7.89
CA ILE A 103 -4.72 26.99 -6.92
C ILE A 103 -3.37 27.22 -7.63
N PRO A 104 -2.72 28.40 -7.52
CA PRO A 104 -1.45 28.67 -8.16
C PRO A 104 -0.36 27.66 -7.81
N ARG A 105 0.44 27.23 -8.81
CA ARG A 105 1.52 26.25 -8.61
C ARG A 105 2.55 26.70 -7.56
N SER A 106 2.75 28.01 -7.40
CA SER A 106 3.63 28.62 -6.39
C SER A 106 3.16 28.39 -4.95
N GLU A 107 1.85 28.37 -4.70
CA GLU A 107 1.30 27.99 -3.40
C GLU A 107 1.26 26.47 -3.23
N TRP A 108 0.95 25.72 -4.29
CA TRP A 108 0.99 24.24 -4.27
C TRP A 108 2.36 23.69 -3.89
N LEU A 109 3.44 24.39 -4.30
CA LEU A 109 4.81 24.04 -3.94
C LEU A 109 5.12 24.15 -2.44
N LYS A 110 4.31 24.88 -1.67
CA LYS A 110 4.48 25.06 -0.21
C LYS A 110 3.96 23.88 0.60
N LEU A 111 3.23 22.95 -0.03
CA LEU A 111 2.81 21.69 0.60
C LEU A 111 4.04 20.84 0.99
N GLN A 112 3.94 20.09 2.07
CA GLN A 112 5.02 19.23 2.57
C GLN A 112 5.36 18.08 1.59
N THR A 113 4.36 17.59 0.87
CA THR A 113 4.51 16.52 -0.13
C THR A 113 3.47 16.71 -1.24
N PRO A 114 3.70 17.64 -2.19
CA PRO A 114 2.74 17.97 -3.24
C PRO A 114 2.52 16.83 -4.24
N ALA A 115 3.50 15.93 -4.38
CA ALA A 115 3.43 14.76 -5.26
C ALA A 115 2.26 13.79 -4.93
N ARG A 116 1.76 13.79 -3.70
CA ARG A 116 0.68 12.89 -3.26
C ARG A 116 -0.71 13.25 -3.83
N TYR A 117 -0.82 14.42 -4.47
CA TYR A 117 -2.08 14.98 -4.97
C TYR A 117 -2.09 15.16 -6.50
N LEU A 118 -1.13 14.56 -7.22
CA LEU A 118 -1.02 14.75 -8.68
C LEU A 118 -1.99 13.88 -9.49
N GLY A 119 -2.32 12.69 -8.99
CA GLY A 119 -3.25 11.74 -9.62
C GLY A 119 -2.79 11.16 -10.96
N ASN A 120 -1.50 11.28 -11.30
CA ASN A 120 -0.93 10.85 -12.57
C ASN A 120 0.24 9.86 -12.39
N GLU A 121 0.23 9.09 -11.31
CA GLU A 121 1.15 7.97 -11.09
C GLU A 121 0.95 6.84 -12.12
N PHE A 122 1.96 5.98 -12.28
CA PHE A 122 1.87 4.86 -13.23
C PHE A 122 0.76 3.90 -12.79
N GLY A 123 -0.14 3.56 -13.72
CA GLY A 123 -1.35 2.77 -13.45
C GLY A 123 -2.61 3.60 -13.16
N ALA A 124 -2.51 4.94 -13.08
CA ALA A 124 -3.69 5.80 -13.00
C ALA A 124 -4.46 5.77 -14.33
N VAL A 125 -5.77 5.54 -14.24
CA VAL A 125 -6.70 5.53 -15.35
C VAL A 125 -7.38 6.89 -15.44
N HIS A 126 -7.25 7.56 -16.59
CA HIS A 126 -7.93 8.81 -16.88
C HIS A 126 -8.98 8.57 -17.98
N LYS A 127 -10.26 8.56 -17.61
CA LYS A 127 -11.39 8.50 -18.56
C LYS A 127 -11.93 9.90 -18.84
N ALA A 128 -12.52 10.11 -20.01
CA ALA A 128 -13.19 11.37 -20.32
C ALA A 128 -14.45 11.52 -19.45
N TRP A 129 -14.60 12.66 -18.77
CA TRP A 129 -15.71 12.88 -17.81
C TRP A 129 -17.10 12.66 -18.42
N ALA A 130 -17.28 13.07 -19.67
CA ALA A 130 -18.53 12.94 -20.41
C ALA A 130 -18.80 11.55 -20.99
N SER A 131 -17.85 10.61 -20.93
CA SER A 131 -18.02 9.22 -21.41
C SER A 131 -18.48 8.25 -20.32
N ALA A 132 -18.89 8.76 -19.14
CA ALA A 132 -19.31 7.95 -18.01
C ALA A 132 -20.75 8.29 -17.61
N ASP A 133 -21.59 7.26 -17.54
CA ASP A 133 -22.98 7.33 -17.07
C ASP A 133 -23.05 7.45 -15.55
N VAL A 134 -22.12 6.79 -14.86
CA VAL A 134 -21.99 6.78 -13.40
C VAL A 134 -20.53 7.01 -13.00
N ARG A 135 -20.34 7.99 -12.12
CA ARG A 135 -19.03 8.52 -11.70
C ARG A 135 -18.82 8.26 -10.21
N PHE A 136 -17.90 7.36 -9.91
CA PHE A 136 -17.45 7.05 -8.56
C PHE A 136 -16.24 7.92 -8.18
N CYS A 137 -16.16 8.32 -6.92
CA CYS A 137 -14.89 8.57 -6.27
C CYS A 137 -14.76 7.66 -5.05
N LEU A 138 -13.74 6.79 -5.05
CA LEU A 138 -13.42 5.99 -3.87
C LEU A 138 -12.56 6.82 -2.93
N THR A 139 -13.02 6.96 -1.70
CA THR A 139 -12.41 7.80 -0.67
C THR A 139 -11.75 6.92 0.40
N TYR A 140 -10.52 7.27 0.78
CA TYR A 140 -9.83 6.64 1.91
C TYR A 140 -9.67 7.65 3.05
N PRO A 141 -10.23 7.41 4.25
CA PRO A 141 -10.27 8.39 5.35
C PRO A 141 -8.96 8.49 6.16
N GLU A 142 -7.82 8.32 5.49
CA GLU A 142 -6.47 8.51 6.00
C GLU A 142 -5.60 9.12 4.87
N VAL A 143 -4.40 9.58 5.22
CA VAL A 143 -3.47 10.20 4.26
C VAL A 143 -3.07 9.26 3.12
N TYR A 144 -2.68 9.84 1.97
CA TYR A 144 -2.34 9.12 0.74
C TYR A 144 -1.38 7.94 0.95
N GLU A 145 -0.35 8.12 1.78
CA GLU A 145 0.68 7.11 2.04
C GLU A 145 0.15 5.83 2.67
N VAL A 146 -0.99 5.92 3.39
CA VAL A 146 -1.75 4.79 3.94
C VAL A 146 -2.73 4.27 2.90
N GLY A 147 -3.59 5.14 2.36
CA GLY A 147 -4.67 4.75 1.44
C GLY A 147 -4.17 4.11 0.13
N ALA A 148 -3.13 4.68 -0.48
CA ALA A 148 -2.49 4.14 -1.68
C ALA A 148 -1.68 2.84 -1.43
N SER A 149 -1.62 2.36 -0.19
CA SER A 149 -1.07 1.04 0.18
C SER A 149 -2.13 0.01 0.55
N ASN A 150 -3.41 0.39 0.60
CA ASN A 150 -4.50 -0.53 0.89
C ASN A 150 -4.90 -1.32 -0.37
N LEU A 151 -4.59 -2.62 -0.41
CA LEU A 151 -4.83 -3.46 -1.57
C LEU A 151 -6.31 -3.46 -2.02
N GLY A 152 -7.26 -3.52 -1.08
CA GLY A 152 -8.70 -3.52 -1.40
C GLY A 152 -9.12 -2.23 -2.11
N HIS A 153 -8.66 -1.08 -1.64
CA HIS A 153 -8.92 0.20 -2.29
C HIS A 153 -8.36 0.26 -3.74
N ILE A 154 -7.19 -0.33 -3.98
CA ILE A 154 -6.57 -0.40 -5.32
C ILE A 154 -7.32 -1.37 -6.24
N ILE A 155 -7.71 -2.57 -5.77
CA ILE A 155 -8.52 -3.52 -6.55
C ILE A 155 -9.83 -2.86 -6.98
N LEU A 156 -10.57 -2.26 -6.03
CA LEU A 156 -11.88 -1.66 -6.30
C LEU A 156 -11.80 -0.50 -7.30
N TYR A 157 -10.76 0.34 -7.19
CA TYR A 157 -10.46 1.37 -8.19
C TYR A 157 -10.21 0.78 -9.60
N SER A 158 -9.46 -0.31 -9.67
CA SER A 158 -9.12 -0.97 -10.93
C SER A 158 -10.35 -1.60 -11.59
N VAL A 159 -11.13 -2.43 -10.87
CA VAL A 159 -12.26 -3.16 -11.47
C VAL A 159 -13.40 -2.23 -11.92
N ILE A 160 -13.69 -1.14 -11.20
CA ILE A 160 -14.68 -0.14 -11.66
C ILE A 160 -14.19 0.54 -12.94
N ASN A 161 -12.89 0.82 -13.05
CA ASN A 161 -12.30 1.41 -14.25
C ASN A 161 -12.13 0.43 -15.42
N GLU A 162 -12.24 -0.89 -15.22
CA GLU A 162 -12.30 -1.86 -16.32
C GLU A 162 -13.65 -1.83 -17.05
N LEU A 163 -14.75 -1.45 -16.39
CA LEU A 163 -16.09 -1.44 -17.00
C LEU A 163 -16.35 -0.18 -17.85
N GLU A 164 -16.93 -0.36 -19.03
CA GLU A 164 -17.32 0.73 -19.92
C GLU A 164 -18.50 1.54 -19.34
N GLY A 165 -18.46 2.86 -19.54
CA GLY A 165 -19.43 3.83 -19.02
C GLY A 165 -19.42 4.03 -17.50
N LEU A 166 -18.52 3.38 -16.75
CA LEU A 166 -18.18 3.74 -15.37
C LEU A 166 -16.87 4.52 -15.34
N LEU A 167 -16.76 5.51 -14.47
CA LEU A 167 -15.51 6.22 -14.14
C LEU A 167 -15.28 6.12 -12.64
N CYS A 168 -14.04 5.84 -12.20
CA CYS A 168 -13.67 5.92 -10.80
C CYS A 168 -12.39 6.75 -10.61
N ASP A 169 -12.49 7.82 -9.83
CA ASP A 169 -11.34 8.56 -9.30
C ASP A 169 -11.07 8.17 -7.83
N ARG A 170 -9.98 8.65 -7.25
CA ARG A 170 -9.62 8.46 -5.82
C ARG A 170 -9.54 9.79 -5.08
N ALA A 171 -9.84 9.75 -3.77
CA ALA A 171 -9.51 10.83 -2.86
C ALA A 171 -9.07 10.30 -1.49
N TYR A 172 -8.34 11.14 -0.76
CA TYR A 172 -7.66 10.79 0.49
C TYR A 172 -7.91 11.88 1.52
N PHE A 173 -7.76 11.56 2.81
CA PHE A 173 -7.79 12.58 3.86
C PHE A 173 -6.65 13.59 3.63
N PRO A 174 -6.93 14.89 3.48
CA PRO A 174 -5.90 15.88 3.18
C PRO A 174 -4.99 16.13 4.37
N GLY A 175 -3.70 16.37 4.10
CA GLY A 175 -2.80 16.95 5.08
C GLY A 175 -3.26 18.36 5.48
N SER A 176 -2.95 18.78 6.72
CA SER A 176 -3.34 20.09 7.25
C SER A 176 -2.83 21.27 6.42
N ASP A 177 -1.75 21.07 5.67
CA ASP A 177 -1.20 21.99 4.68
C ASP A 177 -2.14 22.19 3.48
N LEU A 178 -2.69 21.10 2.93
CA LEU A 178 -3.69 21.16 1.86
C LEU A 178 -5.04 21.68 2.39
N THR A 179 -5.48 21.30 3.59
CA THR A 179 -6.74 21.80 4.18
C THR A 179 -6.74 23.33 4.30
N GLN A 180 -5.64 23.92 4.82
CA GLN A 180 -5.49 25.37 4.89
C GLN A 180 -5.45 26.03 3.51
N LEU A 181 -4.81 25.38 2.53
CA LEU A 181 -4.69 25.89 1.17
C LEU A 181 -6.04 25.87 0.42
N LEU A 182 -6.83 24.79 0.58
CA LEU A 182 -8.19 24.66 0.07
C LEU A 182 -9.10 25.76 0.63
N ALA A 183 -9.10 25.93 1.96
CA ALA A 183 -9.86 26.98 2.64
C ALA A 183 -9.48 28.39 2.16
N ARG A 184 -8.18 28.70 2.05
CA ARG A 184 -7.67 30.00 1.58
C ARG A 184 -8.10 30.36 0.15
N TYR A 185 -8.28 29.35 -0.71
CA TYR A 185 -8.69 29.53 -2.11
C TYR A 185 -10.19 29.25 -2.36
N GLY A 186 -10.99 29.02 -1.30
CA GLY A 186 -12.42 28.71 -1.42
C GLY A 186 -12.69 27.45 -2.27
N LYS A 187 -11.80 26.45 -2.19
CA LYS A 187 -11.89 25.20 -2.96
C LYS A 187 -12.37 24.05 -2.08
N PRO A 188 -13.43 23.32 -2.45
CA PRO A 188 -13.81 22.10 -1.74
C PRO A 188 -12.83 20.96 -2.06
N LEU A 189 -12.80 19.93 -1.22
CA LEU A 189 -12.03 18.71 -1.42
C LEU A 189 -12.34 18.07 -2.79
N PHE A 190 -11.33 17.44 -3.40
CA PHE A 190 -11.35 17.01 -4.80
C PHE A 190 -10.75 15.61 -4.98
N ALA A 191 -11.09 14.97 -6.10
CA ALA A 191 -10.53 13.69 -6.52
C ALA A 191 -9.29 13.89 -7.39
N VAL A 192 -8.24 13.08 -7.19
CA VAL A 192 -6.89 13.43 -7.65
C VAL A 192 -6.67 13.30 -9.16
N GLU A 193 -7.36 12.39 -9.84
CA GLU A 193 -7.23 12.14 -11.28
C GLU A 193 -7.87 13.24 -12.13
N ALA A 194 -9.19 13.42 -12.07
CA ALA A 194 -9.89 14.43 -12.86
C ALA A 194 -9.78 15.84 -12.26
N ARG A 195 -9.25 15.98 -11.04
CA ARG A 195 -9.12 17.24 -10.28
C ARG A 195 -10.46 17.99 -10.19
N ARG A 196 -11.52 17.24 -9.83
CA ARG A 196 -12.89 17.72 -9.70
C ARG A 196 -13.37 17.68 -8.24
N PRO A 197 -14.24 18.61 -7.82
CA PRO A 197 -14.79 18.62 -6.47
C PRO A 197 -15.56 17.33 -6.20
N LEU A 198 -15.47 16.80 -4.97
CA LEU A 198 -16.14 15.53 -4.63
C LEU A 198 -17.67 15.61 -4.82
N GLY A 199 -18.27 16.78 -4.63
CA GLY A 199 -19.69 17.01 -4.87
C GLY A 199 -20.15 16.88 -6.34
N ALA A 200 -19.25 16.73 -7.31
CA ALA A 200 -19.60 16.53 -8.72
C ALA A 200 -19.66 15.04 -9.15
N PHE A 201 -19.30 14.11 -8.26
CA PHE A 201 -19.41 12.67 -8.52
C PHE A 201 -20.81 12.16 -8.17
N ASP A 202 -21.23 11.05 -8.76
CA ASP A 202 -22.49 10.41 -8.42
C ASP A 202 -22.40 9.68 -7.07
N LEU A 203 -21.26 9.04 -6.79
CA LEU A 203 -21.04 8.30 -5.56
C LEU A 203 -19.70 8.62 -4.92
N LEU A 204 -19.71 8.75 -3.59
CA LEU A 204 -18.51 8.79 -2.75
C LEU A 204 -18.47 7.54 -1.86
N GLY A 205 -17.45 6.70 -2.06
CA GLY A 205 -17.34 5.39 -1.41
C GLY A 205 -16.18 5.31 -0.42
N PHE A 206 -16.50 5.37 0.88
CA PHE A 206 -15.51 5.40 1.96
C PHE A 206 -15.06 3.99 2.39
N SER A 207 -13.75 3.77 2.43
CA SER A 207 -13.17 2.55 3.03
C SER A 207 -13.13 2.67 4.56
N LEU A 208 -14.18 2.26 5.24
CA LEU A 208 -14.26 2.20 6.71
C LEU A 208 -13.54 0.94 7.23
N ALA A 209 -12.21 1.04 7.30
CA ALA A 209 -11.32 -0.04 7.71
C ALA A 209 -11.14 -0.18 9.24
N TYR A 210 -11.45 0.88 9.99
CA TYR A 210 -11.24 0.96 11.44
C TYR A 210 -12.21 2.00 12.05
N GLU A 211 -12.64 1.78 13.30
CA GLU A 211 -13.69 2.56 13.94
C GLU A 211 -13.35 4.05 14.12
N LEU A 212 -12.11 4.38 14.50
CA LEU A 212 -11.71 5.77 14.76
C LEU A 212 -11.55 6.60 13.47
N GLY A 213 -11.62 5.98 12.30
CA GLY A 213 -11.64 6.70 11.01
C GLY A 213 -12.96 7.43 10.74
N GLY A 214 -14.01 7.23 11.56
CA GLY A 214 -15.32 7.85 11.36
C GLY A 214 -15.33 9.38 11.39
N THR A 215 -14.53 10.00 12.26
CA THR A 215 -14.43 11.48 12.36
C THR A 215 -13.74 12.08 11.13
N ASN A 216 -12.72 11.40 10.59
CA ASN A 216 -12.07 11.78 9.33
C ASN A 216 -13.05 11.77 8.13
N ILE A 217 -14.07 10.91 8.13
CA ILE A 217 -15.11 10.87 7.09
C ILE A 217 -15.98 12.12 7.15
N LEU A 218 -16.41 12.53 8.35
CA LEU A 218 -17.23 13.74 8.52
C LEU A 218 -16.46 14.99 8.07
N GLU A 219 -15.19 15.07 8.43
CA GLU A 219 -14.30 16.15 7.98
C GLU A 219 -14.12 16.16 6.45
N MET A 220 -13.96 15.00 5.79
CA MET A 220 -13.89 14.94 4.33
C MET A 220 -15.20 15.38 3.65
N LEU A 221 -16.37 15.06 4.22
CA LEU A 221 -17.66 15.55 3.73
C LEU A 221 -17.80 17.06 3.92
N HIS A 222 -17.41 17.58 5.09
CA HIS A 222 -17.40 19.01 5.38
C HIS A 222 -16.49 19.78 4.42
N LEU A 223 -15.25 19.33 4.23
CA LEU A 223 -14.30 19.93 3.28
C LEU A 223 -14.77 19.81 1.82
N ALA A 224 -15.60 18.81 1.48
CA ALA A 224 -16.23 18.70 0.16
C ALA A 224 -17.44 19.63 -0.03
N GLY A 225 -17.94 20.29 1.03
CA GLY A 225 -19.19 21.05 1.00
C GLY A 225 -20.45 20.19 0.98
N ILE A 226 -20.36 18.93 1.44
CA ILE A 226 -21.44 17.94 1.42
C ILE A 226 -22.01 17.81 2.84
N PRO A 227 -23.35 17.86 3.05
CA PRO A 227 -23.93 17.66 4.36
C PRO A 227 -23.59 16.29 4.97
N VAL A 228 -23.28 16.26 6.27
CA VAL A 228 -22.71 15.08 6.93
C VAL A 228 -23.73 13.95 7.13
N SER A 229 -25.00 14.26 7.42
CA SER A 229 -26.06 13.25 7.56
C SER A 229 -26.80 12.99 6.26
N TRP A 230 -27.29 11.75 6.06
CA TRP A 230 -28.17 11.44 4.92
C TRP A 230 -29.48 12.24 4.95
N LYS A 231 -29.94 12.67 6.14
CA LYS A 231 -31.15 13.48 6.32
C LYS A 231 -30.99 14.88 5.73
N GLU A 232 -29.84 15.51 5.96
CA GLU A 232 -29.50 16.82 5.40
C GLU A 232 -29.24 16.75 3.89
N ARG A 233 -28.97 15.56 3.33
CA ARG A 233 -28.79 15.29 1.88
C ARG A 233 -30.07 14.88 1.14
N GLN A 234 -31.23 14.90 1.79
CA GLN A 234 -32.50 14.58 1.12
C GLN A 234 -32.95 15.75 0.24
N ASP A 235 -32.93 15.54 -1.07
CA ASP A 235 -33.49 16.48 -2.04
C ASP A 235 -35.03 16.58 -1.83
N GLY A 236 -35.59 17.78 -2.07
CA GLY A 236 -36.97 18.11 -1.69
C GLY A 236 -38.06 17.43 -2.53
N GLY A 237 -38.38 16.17 -2.23
CA GLY A 237 -39.57 15.47 -2.73
C GLY A 237 -39.32 14.53 -3.92
N SER A 238 -40.30 14.41 -4.81
CA SER A 238 -40.33 13.43 -5.92
C SER A 238 -39.46 13.79 -7.13
N GLN A 239 -38.42 14.61 -6.95
CA GLN A 239 -37.51 14.98 -8.03
C GLN A 239 -36.58 13.80 -8.36
N ALA A 240 -36.18 13.69 -9.63
CA ALA A 240 -35.18 12.73 -10.06
C ALA A 240 -33.83 13.06 -9.39
N TRP A 241 -33.12 12.04 -8.94
CA TRP A 241 -31.78 12.20 -8.37
C TRP A 241 -30.77 12.43 -9.50
N ASP A 242 -30.21 13.65 -9.55
CA ASP A 242 -29.27 14.06 -10.59
C ASP A 242 -28.26 15.08 -10.06
N VAL A 243 -27.02 14.63 -9.89
CA VAL A 243 -25.93 15.46 -9.35
C VAL A 243 -25.54 16.60 -10.29
N GLU A 244 -25.73 16.46 -11.61
CA GLU A 244 -25.44 17.55 -12.56
C GLU A 244 -26.45 18.70 -12.41
N ASN A 245 -27.67 18.39 -11.98
CA ASN A 245 -28.76 19.34 -11.75
C ASN A 245 -28.96 19.70 -10.27
N GLY A 246 -27.99 19.37 -9.41
CA GLY A 246 -27.89 19.90 -8.04
C GLY A 246 -28.21 18.95 -6.89
N SER A 247 -28.57 17.69 -7.16
CA SER A 247 -28.67 16.67 -6.10
C SER A 247 -27.31 16.43 -5.43
N HIS A 248 -27.33 16.05 -4.16
CA HIS A 248 -26.11 15.56 -3.50
C HIS A 248 -25.70 14.15 -4.00
N PRO A 249 -24.39 13.82 -4.04
CA PRO A 249 -23.93 12.43 -4.26
C PRO A 249 -24.55 11.44 -3.28
N LEU A 250 -24.63 10.17 -3.69
CA LEU A 250 -24.88 9.06 -2.75
C LEU A 250 -23.59 8.75 -1.99
N ILE A 251 -23.66 8.79 -0.66
CA ILE A 251 -22.51 8.53 0.21
C ILE A 251 -22.62 7.12 0.77
N PHE A 252 -21.60 6.29 0.55
CA PHE A 252 -21.56 4.92 1.07
C PHE A 252 -20.25 4.59 1.76
N ALA A 253 -20.28 3.54 2.59
CA ALA A 253 -19.07 2.92 3.12
C ALA A 253 -19.04 1.41 2.87
N GLY A 254 -17.83 0.89 2.76
CA GLY A 254 -17.53 -0.54 2.76
C GLY A 254 -16.31 -0.85 3.63
N GLY A 255 -15.85 -2.10 3.58
CA GLY A 255 -14.72 -2.56 4.39
C GLY A 255 -15.11 -3.28 5.69
N PRO A 256 -14.13 -3.72 6.49
CA PRO A 256 -14.35 -4.64 7.60
C PRO A 256 -15.22 -4.05 8.73
N THR A 257 -15.01 -2.79 9.13
CA THR A 257 -15.81 -2.17 10.18
C THR A 257 -17.26 -2.00 9.74
N ALA A 258 -17.49 -1.46 8.54
CA ALA A 258 -18.83 -1.35 7.93
C ALA A 258 -19.53 -2.72 7.81
N THR A 259 -18.80 -3.76 7.42
CA THR A 259 -19.33 -5.15 7.33
C THR A 259 -19.60 -5.77 8.72
N SER A 260 -19.08 -5.19 9.80
CA SER A 260 -19.17 -5.77 11.15
C SER A 260 -20.20 -5.12 12.06
N ASN A 261 -20.41 -3.81 11.94
CA ASN A 261 -21.40 -3.05 12.70
C ASN A 261 -21.60 -1.68 12.03
N THR A 262 -22.71 -1.53 11.31
CA THR A 262 -23.06 -0.29 10.61
C THR A 262 -23.60 0.80 11.51
N GLU A 263 -24.19 0.42 12.66
CA GLU A 263 -25.13 1.28 13.37
C GLU A 263 -24.54 2.54 14.02
N PRO A 264 -23.32 2.55 14.59
CA PRO A 264 -22.70 3.80 15.06
C PRO A 264 -22.67 4.88 13.97
N PHE A 265 -22.52 4.49 12.70
CA PHE A 265 -22.34 5.40 11.56
C PHE A 265 -23.61 5.59 10.71
N ALA A 266 -24.75 5.02 11.12
CA ALA A 266 -25.98 4.96 10.32
C ALA A 266 -26.60 6.32 9.95
N GLU A 267 -26.27 7.42 10.64
CA GLU A 267 -26.69 8.77 10.25
C GLU A 267 -25.92 9.32 9.04
N PHE A 268 -24.69 8.88 8.80
CA PHE A 268 -23.76 9.55 7.88
C PHE A 268 -23.79 9.01 6.45
N PHE A 269 -24.30 7.80 6.26
CA PHE A 269 -24.30 7.08 4.98
C PHE A 269 -25.70 6.87 4.43
N ASP A 270 -25.85 7.03 3.12
CA ASP A 270 -27.07 6.70 2.40
C ASP A 270 -27.24 5.18 2.27
N PHE A 271 -26.13 4.45 2.06
CA PHE A 271 -26.08 2.99 2.11
C PHE A 271 -24.71 2.44 2.54
N MET A 272 -24.64 1.15 2.83
CA MET A 272 -23.43 0.41 3.17
C MET A 272 -23.27 -0.76 2.21
N ALA A 273 -22.04 -1.00 1.73
CA ALA A 273 -21.66 -2.13 0.91
C ALA A 273 -20.98 -3.19 1.80
N LEU A 274 -21.70 -4.28 2.08
CA LEU A 274 -21.29 -5.29 3.07
C LEU A 274 -20.56 -6.46 2.40
N GLY A 275 -19.34 -6.76 2.87
CA GLY A 275 -18.53 -7.88 2.38
C GLY A 275 -17.54 -7.50 1.29
N ASP A 276 -17.23 -8.47 0.42
CA ASP A 276 -16.29 -8.32 -0.68
C ASP A 276 -16.88 -7.42 -1.79
N GLY A 277 -16.08 -6.46 -2.27
CA GLY A 277 -16.59 -5.33 -3.06
C GLY A 277 -16.48 -5.50 -4.57
N GLU A 278 -15.69 -6.45 -5.05
CA GLU A 278 -15.27 -6.55 -6.45
C GLU A 278 -16.44 -6.70 -7.42
N ASP A 279 -17.35 -7.66 -7.18
CA ASP A 279 -18.59 -7.79 -7.94
C ASP A 279 -19.64 -6.75 -7.48
N LEU A 280 -19.70 -6.49 -6.17
CA LEU A 280 -20.75 -5.66 -5.54
C LEU A 280 -20.76 -4.22 -6.08
N LEU A 281 -19.60 -3.58 -6.20
CA LEU A 281 -19.55 -2.19 -6.70
C LEU A 281 -19.89 -2.09 -8.20
N LEU A 282 -19.64 -3.16 -8.97
CA LEU A 282 -20.05 -3.24 -10.38
C LEU A 282 -21.58 -3.41 -10.50
N GLU A 283 -22.18 -4.29 -9.69
CA GLU A 283 -23.64 -4.43 -9.61
C GLU A 283 -24.33 -3.13 -9.17
N ILE A 284 -23.76 -2.41 -8.19
CA ILE A 284 -24.24 -1.07 -7.78
C ILE A 284 -24.14 -0.09 -8.95
N GLY A 285 -23.01 -0.02 -9.64
CA GLY A 285 -22.84 0.88 -10.79
C GLY A 285 -23.83 0.60 -11.92
N GLN A 286 -24.10 -0.67 -12.22
CA GLN A 286 -25.10 -1.09 -13.21
C GLN A 286 -26.53 -0.75 -12.77
N CYS A 287 -26.88 -1.00 -11.51
CA CYS A 287 -28.18 -0.62 -10.95
C CYS A 287 -28.41 0.90 -11.06
N LEU A 288 -27.39 1.71 -10.75
CA LEU A 288 -27.49 3.16 -10.78
C LEU A 288 -27.57 3.75 -12.18
N ARG A 289 -26.89 3.14 -13.17
CA ARG A 289 -27.12 3.45 -14.60
C ARG A 289 -28.59 3.27 -14.97
N GLY A 290 -29.22 2.19 -14.50
CA GLY A 290 -30.66 1.95 -14.65
C GLY A 290 -31.53 2.98 -13.92
N CYS A 291 -31.24 3.30 -12.66
CA CYS A 291 -31.97 4.29 -11.87
C CYS A 291 -31.96 5.69 -12.51
N LYS A 292 -30.82 6.11 -13.06
CA LYS A 292 -30.68 7.37 -13.81
C LYS A 292 -31.51 7.37 -15.09
N GLY A 293 -31.46 6.28 -15.88
CA GLY A 293 -32.25 6.13 -17.10
C GLY A 293 -33.77 6.15 -16.85
N ASP A 294 -34.21 5.61 -15.70
CA ASP A 294 -35.60 5.66 -15.24
C ASP A 294 -35.97 6.97 -14.51
N CYS A 295 -35.02 7.91 -14.37
CA CYS A 295 -35.18 9.18 -13.64
C CYS A 295 -35.73 9.03 -12.21
N LEU A 296 -35.29 8.01 -11.48
CA LEU A 296 -35.77 7.74 -10.11
C LEU A 296 -35.39 8.84 -9.11
N SER A 297 -36.20 9.00 -8.06
CA SER A 297 -35.82 9.80 -6.89
C SER A 297 -34.66 9.18 -6.11
N ARG A 298 -34.02 9.96 -5.23
CA ARG A 298 -32.97 9.46 -4.31
C ARG A 298 -33.48 8.28 -3.48
N THR A 299 -34.71 8.38 -2.99
CA THR A 299 -35.33 7.35 -2.14
C THR A 299 -35.67 6.09 -2.92
N ASP A 300 -36.17 6.21 -4.15
CA ASP A 300 -36.50 5.04 -4.99
C ASP A 300 -35.24 4.36 -5.53
N THR A 301 -34.19 5.14 -5.82
CA THR A 301 -32.85 4.65 -6.16
C THR A 301 -32.27 3.81 -5.02
N LEU A 302 -32.34 4.29 -3.78
CA LEU A 302 -31.91 3.54 -2.60
C LEU A 302 -32.78 2.31 -2.33
N HIS A 303 -34.10 2.38 -2.58
CA HIS A 303 -35.00 1.21 -2.48
C HIS A 303 -34.67 0.15 -3.51
N ARG A 304 -34.40 0.53 -4.77
CA ARG A 304 -33.97 -0.40 -5.81
C ARG A 304 -32.63 -1.05 -5.46
N LEU A 305 -31.64 -0.28 -5.01
CA LEU A 305 -30.36 -0.84 -4.54
C LEU A 305 -30.56 -1.87 -3.43
N ALA A 306 -31.32 -1.55 -2.38
CA ALA A 306 -31.56 -2.44 -1.24
C ALA A 306 -32.40 -3.70 -1.55
N THR A 307 -33.15 -3.70 -2.65
CA THR A 307 -34.01 -4.83 -3.05
C THR A 307 -33.45 -5.66 -4.20
N GLN A 308 -32.59 -5.10 -5.05
CA GLN A 308 -32.03 -5.77 -6.23
C GLN A 308 -30.55 -6.15 -6.07
N VAL A 309 -29.79 -5.47 -5.21
CA VAL A 309 -28.35 -5.72 -5.03
C VAL A 309 -28.07 -6.32 -3.65
N ALA A 310 -27.78 -7.62 -3.62
CA ALA A 310 -27.43 -8.32 -2.39
C ALA A 310 -26.14 -7.72 -1.77
N GLY A 311 -26.14 -7.51 -0.46
CA GLY A 311 -25.04 -6.86 0.27
C GLY A 311 -25.19 -5.34 0.45
N VAL A 312 -26.23 -4.72 -0.13
CA VAL A 312 -26.55 -3.31 0.17
C VAL A 312 -27.45 -3.21 1.39
N TYR A 313 -27.01 -2.46 2.40
CA TYR A 313 -27.82 -2.07 3.55
C TYR A 313 -28.11 -0.56 3.50
N VAL A 314 -29.38 -0.15 3.63
CA VAL A 314 -29.79 1.26 3.60
C VAL A 314 -30.31 1.67 4.97
N PRO A 315 -29.55 2.44 5.79
CA PRO A 315 -29.89 2.71 7.19
C PRO A 315 -31.26 3.37 7.39
N GLN A 316 -31.68 4.25 6.47
CA GLN A 316 -32.96 4.95 6.52
C GLN A 316 -34.21 4.04 6.37
N PHE A 317 -34.04 2.78 5.96
CA PHE A 317 -35.14 1.81 5.85
C PHE A 317 -35.25 0.87 7.05
N TYR A 318 -34.54 1.17 8.14
CA TYR A 318 -34.62 0.41 9.38
C TYR A 318 -34.82 1.36 10.55
N GLU A 319 -35.55 0.93 11.58
CA GLU A 319 -35.71 1.62 12.86
C GLU A 319 -35.09 0.82 14.00
N ALA A 320 -34.78 1.48 15.12
CA ALA A 320 -34.29 0.87 16.36
C ALA A 320 -35.33 1.10 17.48
N PRO A 321 -36.29 0.19 17.69
CA PRO A 321 -37.29 0.32 18.74
C PRO A 321 -36.68 0.20 20.14
N GLU A 322 -37.24 0.93 21.10
CA GLU A 322 -36.83 0.83 22.50
C GLU A 322 -37.04 -0.58 23.07
N GLY A 323 -36.15 -0.99 23.98
CA GLY A 323 -36.18 -2.34 24.59
C GLY A 323 -35.49 -3.46 23.79
N PHE A 324 -35.08 -3.23 22.54
CA PHE A 324 -34.44 -4.24 21.68
C PHE A 324 -32.91 -4.16 21.62
N GLY A 325 -32.23 -3.65 22.65
CA GLY A 325 -30.75 -3.65 22.74
C GLY A 325 -30.02 -2.82 21.69
N GLY A 326 -30.74 -1.95 20.97
CA GLY A 326 -30.24 -1.20 19.82
C GLY A 326 -30.23 -1.99 18.50
N ALA A 327 -30.85 -3.17 18.45
CA ALA A 327 -31.11 -3.90 17.22
C ALA A 327 -32.10 -3.16 16.32
N VAL A 328 -32.01 -3.42 15.01
CA VAL A 328 -32.75 -2.68 13.97
C VAL A 328 -33.63 -3.59 13.12
N PHE A 329 -34.78 -3.06 12.68
CA PHE A 329 -35.80 -3.80 11.95
C PHE A 329 -36.28 -3.00 10.72
N PRO A 330 -36.58 -3.65 9.58
CA PRO A 330 -36.98 -2.97 8.37
C PRO A 330 -38.36 -2.33 8.50
N ILE A 331 -38.51 -1.09 8.04
CA ILE A 331 -39.77 -0.31 8.06
C ILE A 331 -40.46 -0.20 6.70
N ARG A 332 -39.97 -0.92 5.69
CA ARG A 332 -40.53 -0.93 4.33
C ARG A 332 -40.65 -2.36 3.79
N GLU A 333 -41.66 -2.59 2.97
CA GLU A 333 -41.85 -3.85 2.26
C GLU A 333 -40.69 -4.13 1.29
N GLY A 334 -40.36 -5.42 1.12
CA GLY A 334 -39.26 -5.89 0.27
C GLY A 334 -37.85 -5.72 0.86
N ILE A 335 -37.67 -4.91 1.90
CA ILE A 335 -36.37 -4.71 2.55
C ILE A 335 -36.02 -5.93 3.42
N PRO A 336 -34.82 -6.55 3.24
CA PRO A 336 -34.45 -7.76 3.96
C PRO A 336 -34.22 -7.51 5.45
N ALA A 337 -34.84 -8.33 6.31
CA ALA A 337 -34.64 -8.26 7.76
C ALA A 337 -33.21 -8.59 8.20
N ARG A 338 -32.46 -9.37 7.39
CA ARG A 338 -31.02 -9.56 7.53
C ARG A 338 -30.34 -9.42 6.17
N VAL A 339 -29.37 -8.53 6.04
CA VAL A 339 -28.64 -8.27 4.78
C VAL A 339 -27.47 -9.25 4.67
N THR A 340 -27.52 -10.13 3.67
CA THR A 340 -26.43 -11.05 3.35
C THR A 340 -25.24 -10.30 2.75
N ARG A 341 -24.09 -10.32 3.42
CA ARG A 341 -22.84 -9.73 2.89
C ARG A 341 -22.36 -10.49 1.65
N ARG A 342 -21.58 -9.83 0.78
CA ARG A 342 -20.98 -10.45 -0.40
C ARG A 342 -19.67 -11.18 -0.11
N VAL A 343 -19.37 -12.12 -0.98
CA VAL A 343 -18.18 -12.98 -1.00
C VAL A 343 -17.70 -13.05 -2.45
N CYS A 344 -16.44 -12.74 -2.68
CA CYS A 344 -15.77 -12.89 -3.97
C CYS A 344 -14.47 -13.68 -3.78
N SER A 345 -14.03 -14.41 -4.80
CA SER A 345 -12.73 -15.10 -4.76
C SER A 345 -11.64 -14.14 -5.24
N PRO A 346 -10.50 -14.01 -4.53
CA PRO A 346 -9.46 -13.06 -4.92
C PRO A 346 -8.83 -13.44 -6.28
N ASP A 347 -8.80 -12.49 -7.23
CA ASP A 347 -8.00 -12.62 -8.46
C ASP A 347 -6.64 -11.92 -8.27
N PRO A 348 -5.50 -12.64 -8.34
CA PRO A 348 -4.17 -12.04 -8.19
C PRO A 348 -3.77 -11.09 -9.34
N PHE A 349 -4.44 -11.11 -10.50
CA PHE A 349 -4.08 -10.23 -11.63
C PHE A 349 -4.69 -8.82 -11.51
N GLN A 350 -5.89 -8.69 -10.92
CA GLN A 350 -6.53 -7.40 -10.60
C GLN A 350 -5.77 -6.59 -9.53
N GLN A 351 -4.75 -7.18 -8.94
CA GLN A 351 -3.91 -6.62 -7.87
C GLN A 351 -2.64 -5.95 -8.43
N ILE A 352 -2.37 -6.10 -9.73
CA ILE A 352 -1.27 -5.44 -10.45
C ILE A 352 -1.69 -4.01 -10.79
N GLY A 353 -1.77 -3.18 -9.75
CA GLY A 353 -2.32 -1.82 -9.82
C GLY A 353 -1.28 -0.69 -9.86
N LEU A 354 -1.63 0.38 -9.16
CA LEU A 354 -0.93 1.67 -9.13
C LEU A 354 0.50 1.57 -8.58
N VAL A 355 1.39 2.42 -9.09
CA VAL A 355 2.79 2.55 -8.67
C VAL A 355 3.08 4.02 -8.27
N PRO A 356 2.79 4.40 -7.01
CA PRO A 356 2.90 5.78 -6.51
C PRO A 356 4.29 6.41 -6.70
N TYR A 357 4.34 7.72 -6.96
CA TYR A 357 5.60 8.46 -6.94
C TYR A 357 6.18 8.56 -5.52
N VAL A 358 5.32 8.87 -4.55
CA VAL A 358 5.68 9.00 -3.14
C VAL A 358 5.81 7.61 -2.50
N SER A 359 6.74 7.48 -1.56
CA SER A 359 6.93 6.27 -0.78
C SER A 359 5.73 6.00 0.15
N THR A 360 4.96 4.93 -0.10
CA THR A 360 3.83 4.51 0.75
C THR A 360 4.26 3.61 1.91
N VAL A 361 3.35 3.33 2.85
CA VAL A 361 3.60 2.43 4.00
C VAL A 361 4.04 1.02 3.53
N HIS A 362 3.44 0.52 2.45
CA HIS A 362 3.81 -0.73 1.80
C HIS A 362 4.21 -0.51 0.33
N ASP A 363 5.38 0.12 0.13
CA ASP A 363 5.95 0.40 -1.19
C ASP A 363 6.51 -0.86 -1.91
N ARG A 364 5.63 -1.83 -2.23
CA ARG A 364 5.93 -3.16 -2.80
C ARG A 364 4.75 -3.69 -3.62
N LEU A 365 4.98 -4.62 -4.54
CA LEU A 365 3.89 -5.40 -5.15
C LEU A 365 3.22 -6.26 -4.06
N THR A 366 1.91 -6.27 -3.95
CA THR A 366 1.20 -7.11 -2.96
C THR A 366 0.21 -8.02 -3.67
N VAL A 367 0.31 -9.33 -3.43
CA VAL A 367 -0.56 -10.35 -4.02
C VAL A 367 -1.25 -11.17 -2.91
N GLU A 368 -2.55 -11.05 -2.78
CA GLU A 368 -3.42 -11.88 -1.94
C GLU A 368 -3.41 -13.32 -2.46
N ILE A 369 -2.93 -14.26 -1.64
CA ILE A 369 -2.84 -15.70 -1.95
C ILE A 369 -3.99 -16.52 -1.37
N ARG A 370 -4.69 -15.94 -0.39
CA ARG A 370 -5.87 -16.51 0.27
C ARG A 370 -6.66 -15.39 0.93
N ARG A 371 -7.95 -15.34 0.63
CA ARG A 371 -8.94 -14.59 1.41
C ARG A 371 -9.56 -15.49 2.47
N GLY A 372 -9.83 -14.98 3.67
CA GLY A 372 -10.38 -15.80 4.75
C GLY A 372 -9.35 -16.59 5.56
N CYS A 373 -9.84 -17.19 6.65
CA CYS A 373 -9.05 -18.03 7.56
C CYS A 373 -9.89 -19.17 8.13
N THR A 374 -9.35 -20.38 8.07
CA THR A 374 -10.02 -21.64 8.43
C THR A 374 -10.04 -21.88 9.93
N ARG A 375 -8.95 -21.47 10.61
CA ARG A 375 -8.57 -21.86 11.99
C ARG A 375 -9.52 -21.38 13.09
N GLY A 376 -10.28 -20.30 12.87
CA GLY A 376 -11.36 -19.90 13.80
C GLY A 376 -10.90 -19.47 15.20
N CYS A 377 -9.87 -18.63 15.30
CA CYS A 377 -9.48 -18.00 16.57
C CYS A 377 -10.61 -17.12 17.11
N ARG A 378 -11.03 -17.31 18.37
CA ARG A 378 -12.29 -16.77 18.94
C ARG A 378 -12.35 -15.26 19.13
N PHE A 379 -11.19 -14.59 19.08
CA PHE A 379 -11.05 -13.14 19.12
C PHE A 379 -10.97 -12.49 17.72
N CYS A 380 -10.71 -13.30 16.67
CA CYS A 380 -10.28 -12.77 15.38
C CYS A 380 -11.49 -12.44 14.49
N GLN A 381 -11.97 -11.20 14.58
CA GLN A 381 -13.07 -10.70 13.76
C GLN A 381 -12.84 -10.90 12.24
N PRO A 382 -11.67 -10.57 11.63
CA PRO A 382 -11.45 -10.88 10.22
C PRO A 382 -11.57 -12.36 9.89
N GLY A 383 -11.06 -13.25 10.76
CA GLY A 383 -11.15 -14.71 10.62
C GLY A 383 -12.56 -15.28 10.78
N MET A 384 -13.53 -14.46 11.23
CA MET A 384 -14.95 -14.78 11.25
C MET A 384 -15.66 -14.16 10.03
N LEU A 385 -15.51 -12.85 9.81
CA LEU A 385 -16.23 -12.10 8.76
C LEU A 385 -15.86 -12.50 7.33
N THR A 386 -14.65 -12.99 7.07
CA THR A 386 -14.18 -13.25 5.69
C THR A 386 -14.35 -14.71 5.23
N ARG A 387 -14.96 -15.57 6.07
CA ARG A 387 -15.25 -16.98 5.74
C ARG A 387 -16.22 -17.10 4.54
N PRO A 388 -16.23 -18.21 3.78
CA PRO A 388 -15.32 -19.37 3.85
C PRO A 388 -13.87 -18.98 3.48
N ALA A 389 -12.87 -19.84 3.70
CA ALA A 389 -11.52 -19.56 3.22
C ALA A 389 -11.43 -19.84 1.70
N ARG A 390 -10.77 -18.96 0.95
CA ARG A 390 -10.69 -19.01 -0.51
C ARG A 390 -9.23 -18.85 -0.94
N ASP A 391 -8.59 -19.96 -1.24
CA ASP A 391 -7.24 -20.02 -1.81
C ASP A 391 -7.24 -19.53 -3.25
N VAL A 392 -6.14 -18.87 -3.65
CA VAL A 392 -5.81 -18.67 -5.06
C VAL A 392 -5.11 -19.92 -5.59
N GLU A 393 -5.29 -20.23 -6.87
CA GLU A 393 -4.58 -21.33 -7.52
C GLU A 393 -3.05 -21.08 -7.51
N PRO A 394 -2.21 -22.06 -7.13
CA PRO A 394 -0.75 -21.90 -7.05
C PRO A 394 -0.09 -21.35 -8.32
N GLY A 395 -0.50 -21.82 -9.50
CA GLY A 395 0.03 -21.33 -10.78
C GLY A 395 -0.24 -19.85 -10.98
N ARG A 396 -1.50 -19.42 -10.79
CA ARG A 396 -1.93 -18.02 -10.92
C ARG A 396 -1.15 -17.09 -9.98
N VAL A 397 -0.84 -17.51 -8.75
CA VAL A 397 -0.01 -16.71 -7.83
C VAL A 397 1.39 -16.49 -8.40
N VAL A 398 2.04 -17.54 -8.91
CA VAL A 398 3.41 -17.43 -9.47
C VAL A 398 3.40 -16.52 -10.69
N ASP A 399 2.45 -16.75 -11.61
CA ASP A 399 2.38 -16.02 -12.88
C ASP A 399 2.02 -14.53 -12.65
N ALA A 400 1.09 -14.23 -11.74
CA ALA A 400 0.73 -12.85 -11.40
C ALA A 400 1.85 -12.09 -10.65
N VAL A 401 2.64 -12.76 -9.79
CA VAL A 401 3.82 -12.12 -9.18
C VAL A 401 4.89 -11.85 -10.24
N GLU A 402 5.18 -12.80 -11.13
CA GLU A 402 6.16 -12.62 -12.20
C GLU A 402 5.76 -11.49 -13.16
N GLU A 403 4.50 -11.47 -13.60
CA GLU A 403 3.96 -10.42 -14.45
C GLU A 403 3.94 -9.06 -13.72
N GLY A 404 3.44 -9.05 -12.48
CA GLY A 404 3.31 -7.83 -11.68
C GLY A 404 4.65 -7.17 -11.38
N MET A 405 5.71 -7.95 -11.09
CA MET A 405 7.04 -7.40 -10.87
C MET A 405 7.59 -6.72 -12.13
N ARG A 406 7.40 -7.34 -13.30
CA ARG A 406 7.84 -6.79 -14.60
C ARG A 406 7.01 -5.58 -15.03
N ARG A 407 5.69 -5.60 -14.82
CA ARG A 407 4.76 -4.50 -15.15
C ARG A 407 4.95 -3.27 -14.28
N THR A 408 5.22 -3.44 -12.98
CA THR A 408 5.35 -2.32 -12.04
C THR A 408 6.76 -1.76 -11.95
N GLY A 409 7.79 -2.63 -12.05
CA GLY A 409 9.18 -2.28 -11.80
C GLY A 409 9.56 -2.23 -10.32
N TYR A 410 8.73 -2.78 -9.43
CA TYR A 410 9.11 -3.01 -8.03
C TYR A 410 10.36 -3.90 -7.91
N ASN A 411 10.99 -3.90 -6.74
CA ASN A 411 12.09 -4.79 -6.37
C ASN A 411 11.77 -5.67 -5.14
N GLU A 412 10.58 -5.52 -4.58
CA GLU A 412 10.06 -6.28 -3.45
C GLU A 412 8.61 -6.64 -3.75
N PHE A 413 8.20 -7.87 -3.43
CA PHE A 413 6.79 -8.25 -3.36
C PHE A 413 6.43 -8.83 -1.99
N SER A 414 5.14 -8.81 -1.66
CA SER A 414 4.56 -9.48 -0.50
C SER A 414 3.43 -10.39 -0.93
N LEU A 415 3.41 -11.60 -0.38
CA LEU A 415 2.23 -12.45 -0.42
C LEU A 415 1.34 -12.06 0.78
N LEU A 416 0.03 -11.90 0.55
CA LEU A 416 -0.93 -11.40 1.56
C LEU A 416 -1.97 -12.47 1.88
N SER A 417 -2.23 -12.66 3.17
CA SER A 417 -3.38 -13.40 3.70
C SER A 417 -3.48 -13.13 5.21
N LEU A 418 -4.64 -13.41 5.81
CA LEU A 418 -4.82 -13.45 7.27
C LEU A 418 -3.89 -14.47 7.94
N SER A 419 -3.49 -15.53 7.24
CA SER A 419 -2.34 -16.36 7.63
C SER A 419 -1.70 -17.00 6.41
N CYS A 420 -0.59 -16.41 5.94
CA CYS A 420 0.12 -16.90 4.75
C CYS A 420 0.64 -18.33 4.94
N SER A 421 1.03 -18.70 6.16
CA SER A 421 1.55 -20.04 6.47
C SER A 421 0.47 -21.13 6.50
N ASP A 422 -0.81 -20.77 6.55
CA ASP A 422 -1.92 -21.73 6.42
C ASP A 422 -2.24 -22.05 4.93
N TYR A 423 -1.73 -21.27 3.97
CA TYR A 423 -1.77 -21.60 2.53
C TYR A 423 -0.70 -22.65 2.22
N LEU A 424 -1.12 -23.91 2.09
CA LEU A 424 -0.21 -25.07 2.06
C LEU A 424 0.75 -25.06 0.86
N SER A 425 0.39 -24.36 -0.22
CA SER A 425 1.22 -24.19 -1.41
C SER A 425 2.29 -23.10 -1.27
N LEU A 426 2.38 -22.40 -0.12
CA LEU A 426 3.39 -21.36 0.11
C LEU A 426 4.84 -21.84 -0.14
N PRO A 427 5.28 -23.04 0.29
CA PRO A 427 6.64 -23.51 0.03
C PRO A 427 6.92 -23.71 -1.46
N SER A 428 6.01 -24.32 -2.22
CA SER A 428 6.19 -24.57 -3.65
C SER A 428 6.11 -23.27 -4.47
N VAL A 429 5.08 -22.45 -4.25
CA VAL A 429 4.92 -21.12 -4.86
C VAL A 429 6.12 -20.22 -4.56
N GLY A 430 6.55 -20.12 -3.30
CA GLY A 430 7.63 -19.24 -2.90
C GLY A 430 8.99 -19.63 -3.48
N ILE A 431 9.31 -20.94 -3.55
CA ILE A 431 10.54 -21.40 -4.21
C ILE A 431 10.43 -21.26 -5.74
N GLN A 432 9.26 -21.51 -6.34
CA GLN A 432 9.04 -21.35 -7.78
C GLN A 432 9.23 -19.89 -8.22
N ILE A 433 8.63 -18.92 -7.51
CA ILE A 433 8.83 -17.48 -7.79
C ILE A 433 10.31 -17.12 -7.64
N LYS A 434 10.98 -17.59 -6.58
CA LYS A 434 12.40 -17.30 -6.36
C LYS A 434 13.33 -17.91 -7.42
N ASN A 435 12.98 -19.06 -7.98
CA ASN A 435 13.72 -19.64 -9.10
C ASN A 435 13.48 -18.85 -10.40
N ARG A 436 12.22 -18.44 -10.70
CA ARG A 436 11.90 -17.65 -11.90
C ARG A 436 12.50 -16.24 -11.87
N LEU A 437 12.51 -15.58 -10.72
CA LEU A 437 13.00 -14.21 -10.53
C LEU A 437 14.44 -14.14 -9.97
N LYS A 438 15.17 -15.26 -10.01
CA LYS A 438 16.47 -15.45 -9.36
C LYS A 438 17.47 -14.35 -9.69
N ASP A 439 17.62 -14.02 -10.97
CA ASP A 439 18.63 -13.06 -11.46
C ASP A 439 18.17 -11.60 -11.46
N GLU A 440 16.93 -11.32 -11.05
CA GLU A 440 16.32 -9.98 -11.08
C GLU A 440 16.53 -9.17 -9.76
N ASN A 441 17.24 -9.74 -8.77
CA ASN A 441 17.51 -9.12 -7.45
C ASN A 441 16.22 -8.66 -6.72
N ILE A 442 15.22 -9.54 -6.71
CA ILE A 442 13.91 -9.29 -6.09
C ILE A 442 13.87 -9.87 -4.67
N SER A 443 13.39 -9.08 -3.70
CA SER A 443 13.14 -9.53 -2.33
C SER A 443 11.70 -10.01 -2.13
N VAL A 444 11.54 -10.96 -1.19
CA VAL A 444 10.23 -11.44 -0.74
C VAL A 444 9.98 -10.93 0.67
N SER A 445 8.85 -10.29 0.87
CA SER A 445 8.28 -10.00 2.18
C SER A 445 7.17 -10.99 2.48
N LEU A 446 7.03 -11.39 3.74
CA LEU A 446 5.84 -12.07 4.24
C LEU A 446 5.36 -11.32 5.50
N PRO A 447 4.04 -11.12 5.67
CA PRO A 447 3.45 -10.65 6.92
C PRO A 447 3.74 -11.57 8.12
N SER A 448 3.12 -11.28 9.27
CA SER A 448 3.29 -12.11 10.49
C SER A 448 3.04 -13.59 10.22
N GLN A 449 4.01 -14.44 10.54
CA GLN A 449 3.98 -15.87 10.21
C GLN A 449 3.40 -16.70 11.37
N ARG A 450 2.69 -17.78 11.03
CA ARG A 450 2.24 -18.76 12.02
C ARG A 450 3.42 -19.66 12.40
N VAL A 451 3.77 -19.69 13.68
CA VAL A 451 5.00 -20.34 14.17
C VAL A 451 4.96 -21.87 14.05
N ASP A 452 3.77 -22.47 14.11
CA ASP A 452 3.50 -23.91 13.89
C ASP A 452 3.78 -24.35 12.43
N ARG A 453 3.77 -23.40 11.49
CA ARG A 453 3.99 -23.62 10.05
C ARG A 453 5.30 -23.01 9.54
N PHE A 454 6.19 -22.60 10.43
CA PHE A 454 7.50 -22.04 10.06
C PHE A 454 8.55 -23.16 9.97
N ASP A 455 9.01 -23.45 8.75
CA ASP A 455 9.99 -24.49 8.43
C ASP A 455 11.23 -23.94 7.68
N GLU A 456 12.11 -24.83 7.24
CA GLU A 456 13.27 -24.44 6.44
C GLU A 456 12.90 -23.85 5.07
N ASN A 457 11.80 -24.26 4.44
CA ASN A 457 11.41 -23.76 3.13
C ASN A 457 10.91 -22.31 3.23
N VAL A 458 10.07 -22.03 4.23
CA VAL A 458 9.65 -20.66 4.59
C VAL A 458 10.85 -19.80 4.98
N SER A 459 11.82 -20.35 5.72
CA SER A 459 13.11 -19.68 6.00
C SER A 459 13.88 -19.34 4.71
N ARG A 460 13.98 -20.28 3.75
CA ARG A 460 14.64 -20.07 2.45
C ARG A 460 13.92 -19.02 1.60
N ILE A 461 12.59 -18.94 1.66
CA ILE A 461 11.81 -17.89 0.98
C ILE A 461 12.17 -16.51 1.54
N ILE A 462 12.13 -16.34 2.86
CA ILE A 462 12.33 -15.05 3.54
C ILE A 462 13.81 -14.61 3.54
N SER A 463 14.79 -15.52 3.56
CA SER A 463 16.24 -15.21 3.72
C SER A 463 16.92 -14.49 2.53
N SER A 464 16.17 -13.79 1.69
CA SER A 464 16.65 -13.16 0.46
C SER A 464 17.54 -11.94 0.75
N GLY A 465 18.84 -12.03 0.43
CA GLY A 465 19.79 -10.91 0.56
C GLY A 465 20.59 -10.85 1.86
N GLY A 466 20.74 -11.95 2.60
CA GLY A 466 21.70 -12.09 3.71
C GLY A 466 21.34 -11.39 5.03
N LYS A 467 20.38 -10.45 5.03
CA LYS A 467 19.87 -9.80 6.23
C LYS A 467 18.69 -10.55 6.84
N ARG A 468 18.86 -11.01 8.08
CA ARG A 468 17.78 -11.55 8.92
C ARG A 468 17.34 -10.49 9.93
N GLY A 469 16.38 -9.65 9.51
CA GLY A 469 15.66 -8.74 10.42
C GLY A 469 14.78 -9.51 11.40
N ALA A 470 14.18 -8.83 12.39
CA ALA A 470 13.34 -9.49 13.37
C ALA A 470 12.10 -10.16 12.72
N ILE A 471 11.98 -11.49 12.86
CA ILE A 471 10.81 -12.25 12.41
C ILE A 471 9.67 -12.14 13.42
N THR A 472 8.42 -12.05 12.94
CA THR A 472 7.24 -11.87 13.80
C THR A 472 6.48 -13.17 13.94
N PHE A 473 6.19 -13.54 15.20
CA PHE A 473 5.29 -14.63 15.56
C PHE A 473 4.21 -14.10 16.50
N ALA A 474 2.98 -14.59 16.35
CA ALA A 474 1.89 -14.35 17.28
C ALA A 474 1.59 -15.65 18.04
N PRO A 475 1.97 -15.74 19.34
CA PRO A 475 1.50 -16.76 20.28
C PRO A 475 0.24 -16.35 21.05
N GLU A 476 -0.09 -15.06 21.09
CA GLU A 476 -1.27 -14.42 21.70
C GLU A 476 -1.43 -14.56 23.22
N ALA A 477 -1.11 -15.70 23.82
CA ALA A 477 -1.20 -15.94 25.26
C ALA A 477 -0.01 -16.76 25.78
N GLY A 478 0.40 -16.50 27.04
CA GLY A 478 1.55 -17.16 27.67
C GLY A 478 1.32 -18.65 27.96
N ARG A 479 0.17 -19.01 28.51
CA ARG A 479 -0.15 -20.41 28.87
C ARG A 479 -0.91 -21.16 27.78
N GLN A 480 -0.69 -22.47 27.71
CA GLN A 480 -1.40 -23.38 26.81
C GLN A 480 -2.93 -23.25 26.97
N ARG A 481 -3.42 -23.36 28.22
CA ARG A 481 -4.83 -23.20 28.57
C ARG A 481 -5.47 -21.96 27.91
N LEU A 482 -4.81 -20.80 27.98
CA LEU A 482 -5.37 -19.57 27.42
C LEU A 482 -5.26 -19.52 25.88
N ARG A 483 -4.26 -20.17 25.28
CA ARG A 483 -4.23 -20.43 23.83
C ARG A 483 -5.35 -21.38 23.37
N ASP A 484 -5.75 -22.33 24.21
CA ASP A 484 -6.86 -23.25 23.95
C ASP A 484 -8.22 -22.54 24.10
N VAL A 485 -8.38 -21.72 25.15
CA VAL A 485 -9.54 -20.81 25.36
C VAL A 485 -9.79 -19.95 24.12
N ILE A 486 -8.76 -19.31 23.56
CA ILE A 486 -8.90 -18.46 22.36
C ILE A 486 -8.94 -19.23 21.04
N ASN A 487 -8.85 -20.56 21.07
CA ASN A 487 -8.74 -21.46 19.91
C ASN A 487 -7.60 -21.10 18.94
N LYS A 488 -6.40 -20.83 19.47
CA LYS A 488 -5.23 -20.52 18.63
C LYS A 488 -4.70 -21.74 17.87
N GLY A 489 -4.83 -22.93 18.46
CA GLY A 489 -4.31 -24.18 17.91
C GLY A 489 -2.78 -24.18 17.79
N LEU A 490 -2.09 -23.77 18.85
CA LEU A 490 -0.63 -23.69 18.93
C LEU A 490 -0.15 -24.23 20.29
N THR A 491 0.74 -25.24 20.26
CA THR A 491 1.34 -25.79 21.49
C THR A 491 2.60 -25.04 21.93
N ASN A 492 3.06 -25.28 23.17
CA ASN A 492 4.38 -24.81 23.62
C ASN A 492 5.49 -25.39 22.73
N GLU A 493 5.42 -26.68 22.43
CA GLU A 493 6.44 -27.42 21.67
C GLU A 493 6.57 -26.87 20.24
N GLU A 494 5.45 -26.49 19.63
CA GLU A 494 5.41 -25.84 18.31
C GLU A 494 5.96 -24.40 18.34
N LEU A 495 5.59 -23.62 19.37
CA LEU A 495 6.14 -22.27 19.58
C LEU A 495 7.67 -22.31 19.75
N LEU A 496 8.18 -23.23 20.57
CA LEU A 496 9.61 -23.42 20.72
C LEU A 496 10.24 -23.88 19.40
N ARG A 497 9.66 -24.87 18.72
CA ARG A 497 10.19 -25.41 17.46
C ARG A 497 10.37 -24.32 16.41
N GLY A 498 9.37 -23.47 16.17
CA GLY A 498 9.47 -22.40 15.17
C GLY A 498 10.47 -21.30 15.55
N VAL A 499 10.48 -20.86 16.82
CA VAL A 499 11.46 -19.88 17.31
C VAL A 499 12.89 -20.43 17.27
N LYS A 500 13.08 -21.70 17.68
CA LYS A 500 14.35 -22.42 17.65
C LYS A 500 14.84 -22.64 16.22
N THR A 501 13.95 -23.00 15.30
CA THR A 501 14.25 -23.10 13.86
C THR A 501 14.74 -21.76 13.33
N ALA A 502 14.07 -20.65 13.64
CA ALA A 502 14.55 -19.32 13.24
C ALA A 502 15.93 -18.99 13.86
N TRP A 503 16.15 -19.31 15.13
CA TRP A 503 17.43 -19.10 15.81
C TRP A 503 18.57 -19.91 15.19
N ASP A 504 18.36 -21.19 14.92
CA ASP A 504 19.37 -22.06 14.31
C ASP A 504 19.62 -21.68 12.84
N GLN A 505 18.57 -21.24 12.13
CA GLN A 505 18.65 -20.53 10.85
C GLN A 505 19.15 -19.08 10.97
N GLY A 506 19.82 -18.71 12.06
CA GLY A 506 20.60 -17.47 12.14
C GLY A 506 19.83 -16.18 12.45
N TRP A 507 18.53 -16.21 12.74
CA TRP A 507 17.84 -15.05 13.34
C TRP A 507 18.33 -14.84 14.77
N ARG A 508 18.48 -13.56 15.17
CA ARG A 508 18.93 -13.18 16.53
C ARG A 508 17.90 -12.35 17.29
N GLN A 509 16.83 -11.93 16.61
CA GLN A 509 15.73 -11.17 17.18
C GLN A 509 14.39 -11.71 16.68
N VAL A 510 13.41 -11.82 17.58
CA VAL A 510 12.01 -12.08 17.23
C VAL A 510 11.12 -10.93 17.70
N LYS A 511 9.98 -10.75 17.02
CA LYS A 511 8.85 -9.97 17.50
C LYS A 511 7.76 -10.95 17.96
N LEU A 512 7.22 -10.73 19.15
CA LEU A 512 6.15 -11.57 19.70
C LEU A 512 4.90 -10.72 19.98
N TYR A 513 3.73 -11.21 19.58
CA TYR A 513 2.45 -10.55 19.86
C TYR A 513 1.63 -11.33 20.89
N PHE A 514 1.27 -10.65 21.97
CA PHE A 514 0.44 -11.17 23.06
C PHE A 514 -0.76 -10.24 23.30
N MET A 515 -1.81 -10.77 23.92
CA MET A 515 -2.96 -10.01 24.39
C MET A 515 -3.13 -10.20 25.90
N ILE A 516 -3.77 -9.22 26.54
CA ILE A 516 -4.28 -9.28 27.91
C ILE A 516 -5.77 -8.92 27.92
N GLY A 517 -6.48 -9.31 28.98
CA GLY A 517 -7.93 -9.10 29.12
C GLY A 517 -8.77 -10.18 28.45
N LEU A 518 -8.19 -11.34 28.13
CA LEU A 518 -8.96 -12.43 27.50
C LEU A 518 -9.98 -13.05 28.47
N PRO A 519 -11.07 -13.66 27.97
CA PRO A 519 -12.09 -14.25 28.85
C PRO A 519 -11.53 -15.39 29.72
N GLY A 520 -11.83 -15.35 31.01
CA GLY A 520 -11.31 -16.33 31.98
C GLY A 520 -9.79 -16.30 32.18
N GLU A 521 -9.12 -15.21 31.83
CA GLU A 521 -7.69 -14.96 32.08
C GLU A 521 -7.40 -14.72 33.57
N THR A 522 -6.37 -15.37 34.10
CA THR A 522 -5.89 -15.14 35.47
C THR A 522 -4.57 -14.36 35.47
N ASP A 523 -4.24 -13.72 36.60
CA ASP A 523 -2.92 -13.10 36.84
C ASP A 523 -1.74 -14.04 36.53
N ALA A 524 -1.94 -15.34 36.75
CA ALA A 524 -0.93 -16.36 36.47
C ALA A 524 -0.78 -16.64 34.96
N ASP A 525 -1.82 -16.44 34.14
CA ASP A 525 -1.73 -16.47 32.68
C ASP A 525 -1.07 -15.20 32.13
N VAL A 526 -1.34 -14.03 32.75
CA VAL A 526 -0.71 -12.74 32.42
C VAL A 526 0.80 -12.83 32.67
N MET A 527 1.23 -13.19 33.88
CA MET A 527 2.66 -13.31 34.22
C MET A 527 3.40 -14.32 33.33
N ALA A 528 2.72 -15.38 32.89
CA ALA A 528 3.30 -16.39 32.01
C ALA A 528 3.72 -15.86 30.63
N ILE A 529 3.30 -14.66 30.21
CA ILE A 529 3.86 -13.99 29.03
C ILE A 529 5.36 -13.71 29.23
N ALA A 530 5.75 -13.18 30.40
CA ALA A 530 7.14 -12.95 30.75
C ALA A 530 7.91 -14.27 30.94
N ASP A 531 7.28 -15.27 31.57
CA ASP A 531 7.87 -16.61 31.73
C ASP A 531 8.15 -17.28 30.38
N THR A 532 7.25 -17.12 29.41
CA THR A 532 7.39 -17.63 28.03
C THR A 532 8.58 -16.98 27.33
N ILE A 533 8.73 -15.66 27.45
CA ILE A 533 9.88 -14.93 26.89
C ILE A 533 11.18 -15.42 27.55
N ALA A 534 11.21 -15.50 28.88
CA ALA A 534 12.38 -15.98 29.62
C ALA A 534 12.75 -17.42 29.26
N TRP A 535 11.77 -18.30 29.06
CA TRP A 535 11.98 -19.66 28.59
C TRP A 535 12.56 -19.71 27.17
N LEU A 536 11.96 -19.02 26.21
CA LEU A 536 12.49 -18.95 24.84
C LEU A 536 13.94 -18.42 24.80
N GLN A 537 14.29 -17.48 25.67
CA GLN A 537 15.67 -16.99 25.83
C GLN A 537 16.65 -18.00 26.44
N ARG A 538 16.17 -18.92 27.31
CA ARG A 538 16.99 -20.02 27.83
C ARG A 538 17.30 -21.05 26.74
N GLU A 539 16.30 -21.45 25.96
CA GLU A 539 16.45 -22.44 24.89
C GLU A 539 17.21 -21.88 23.66
N CYS A 540 17.04 -20.59 23.35
CA CYS A 540 17.69 -19.91 22.23
C CYS A 540 18.91 -19.09 22.70
N ARG A 541 19.94 -19.80 23.16
CA ARG A 541 21.19 -19.24 23.67
C ARG A 541 22.42 -19.89 23.04
N GLN A 542 23.47 -19.10 22.79
CA GLN A 542 24.79 -19.60 22.37
C GLN A 542 25.90 -18.83 23.11
N GLY A 543 26.50 -19.46 24.13
CA GLY A 543 27.52 -18.82 24.98
C GLY A 543 26.98 -17.61 25.75
N ARG A 544 27.44 -16.41 25.38
CA ARG A 544 26.95 -15.12 25.92
C ARG A 544 25.81 -14.50 25.08
N MET A 545 25.58 -14.97 23.86
CA MET A 545 24.49 -14.50 23.01
C MET A 545 23.17 -15.15 23.43
N HIS A 546 22.11 -14.35 23.50
CA HIS A 546 20.74 -14.78 23.76
C HIS A 546 19.77 -14.13 22.77
N LEU A 547 18.59 -14.72 22.60
CA LEU A 547 17.51 -14.21 21.76
C LEU A 547 17.05 -12.82 22.21
N ALA A 548 17.13 -11.82 21.33
CA ALA A 548 16.50 -10.52 21.55
C ALA A 548 14.99 -10.59 21.24
N VAL A 549 14.14 -9.98 22.07
CA VAL A 549 12.69 -10.08 21.93
C VAL A 549 12.03 -8.71 21.94
N ASN A 550 11.32 -8.38 20.87
CA ASN A 550 10.44 -7.20 20.82
C ASN A 550 9.00 -7.69 21.02
N THR A 551 8.45 -7.56 22.23
CA THR A 551 7.06 -7.96 22.49
C THR A 551 6.11 -6.77 22.32
N THR A 552 4.95 -7.01 21.73
CA THR A 552 3.81 -6.07 21.74
C THR A 552 2.66 -6.75 22.47
N ILE A 553 2.14 -6.08 23.49
CA ILE A 553 1.08 -6.56 24.36
C ILE A 553 -0.14 -5.67 24.14
N SER A 554 -1.16 -6.22 23.49
CA SER A 554 -2.40 -5.52 23.17
C SER A 554 -3.48 -5.77 24.21
N ASN A 555 -4.32 -4.77 24.44
CA ASN A 555 -5.54 -4.94 25.22
C ASN A 555 -6.54 -5.68 24.32
N PHE A 556 -7.22 -6.70 24.82
CA PHE A 556 -8.25 -7.39 24.04
C PHE A 556 -9.50 -6.51 23.92
N THR A 557 -9.75 -6.00 22.73
CA THR A 557 -10.99 -5.31 22.35
C THR A 557 -11.99 -6.34 21.80
N PRO A 558 -13.12 -6.63 22.47
CA PRO A 558 -14.18 -7.49 21.97
C PRO A 558 -14.80 -6.94 20.66
N LYS A 559 -15.14 -7.80 19.71
CA LYS A 559 -15.64 -7.38 18.38
C LYS A 559 -16.92 -8.12 17.96
N PRO A 560 -17.83 -7.46 17.22
CA PRO A 560 -19.03 -8.07 16.63
C PRO A 560 -18.76 -9.35 15.84
N HIS A 561 -19.74 -10.26 15.83
CA HIS A 561 -19.71 -11.56 15.15
C HIS A 561 -18.57 -12.51 15.57
N THR A 562 -17.95 -12.27 16.73
CA THR A 562 -16.99 -13.20 17.36
C THR A 562 -17.63 -13.94 18.53
N PRO A 563 -17.17 -15.15 18.89
CA PRO A 563 -17.62 -15.82 20.12
C PRO A 563 -17.42 -14.95 21.38
N PHE A 564 -16.45 -14.05 21.38
CA PHE A 564 -16.15 -13.14 22.49
C PHE A 564 -16.87 -11.78 22.39
N GLN A 565 -17.82 -11.57 21.49
CA GLN A 565 -18.53 -10.28 21.34
C GLN A 565 -19.24 -9.80 22.63
N TRP A 566 -19.56 -10.74 23.54
CA TRP A 566 -20.17 -10.50 24.85
C TRP A 566 -19.17 -10.28 26.00
N HIS A 567 -17.87 -10.27 25.75
CA HIS A 567 -16.87 -9.99 26.79
C HIS A 567 -16.74 -8.49 27.07
N SER A 568 -16.16 -8.13 28.21
CA SER A 568 -15.72 -6.76 28.53
C SER A 568 -14.60 -6.77 29.57
N VAL A 569 -13.75 -5.73 29.59
CA VAL A 569 -12.69 -5.57 30.59
C VAL A 569 -12.59 -4.10 30.99
N SER A 570 -12.46 -3.82 32.28
CA SER A 570 -12.32 -2.46 32.78
C SER A 570 -10.93 -1.86 32.47
N THR A 571 -10.89 -0.55 32.28
CA THR A 571 -9.64 0.21 32.06
C THR A 571 -8.68 0.09 33.25
N SER A 572 -9.20 -0.05 34.47
CA SER A 572 -8.42 -0.33 35.69
C SER A 572 -7.77 -1.71 35.66
N GLU A 573 -8.47 -2.76 35.20
CA GLU A 573 -7.87 -4.09 35.04
C GLU A 573 -6.78 -4.12 33.98
N PHE A 574 -6.97 -3.43 32.84
CA PHE A 574 -5.88 -3.25 31.87
C PHE A 574 -4.68 -2.53 32.49
N ALA A 575 -4.90 -1.45 33.25
CA ALA A 575 -3.81 -0.71 33.90
C ALA A 575 -3.03 -1.59 34.89
N ARG A 576 -3.74 -2.40 35.71
CA ARG A 576 -3.16 -3.36 36.66
C ARG A 576 -2.32 -4.41 35.94
N LYS A 577 -2.88 -5.09 34.93
CA LYS A 577 -2.21 -6.14 34.15
C LYS A 577 -1.00 -5.61 33.36
N GLN A 578 -1.11 -4.41 32.79
CA GLN A 578 0.03 -3.74 32.16
C GLN A 578 1.13 -3.41 33.16
N ALA A 579 0.81 -2.96 34.38
CA ALA A 579 1.81 -2.66 35.41
C ALA A 579 2.58 -3.92 35.83
N MET A 580 1.88 -5.03 36.06
CA MET A 580 2.49 -6.34 36.35
C MET A 580 3.45 -6.78 35.25
N LEU A 581 3.04 -6.67 33.98
CA LEU A 581 3.90 -7.05 32.85
C LEU A 581 5.08 -6.11 32.63
N LYS A 582 4.94 -4.81 32.89
CA LYS A 582 6.05 -3.84 32.84
C LYS A 582 7.13 -4.20 33.85
N ASP A 583 6.75 -4.46 35.10
CA ASP A 583 7.64 -4.95 36.14
C ASP A 583 8.31 -6.28 35.75
N ALA A 584 7.53 -7.28 35.34
CA ALA A 584 8.04 -8.60 34.94
C ALA A 584 9.02 -8.53 33.76
N CYS A 585 8.68 -7.80 32.70
CA CYS A 585 9.52 -7.67 31.50
C CYS A 585 10.80 -6.86 31.78
N SER A 586 10.77 -5.89 32.70
CA SER A 586 11.96 -5.08 33.04
C SER A 586 13.12 -5.89 33.61
N ARG A 587 12.85 -7.09 34.15
CA ARG A 587 13.84 -8.01 34.71
C ARG A 587 14.51 -8.91 33.65
N LEU A 588 14.05 -8.86 32.40
CA LEU A 588 14.55 -9.68 31.29
C LEU A 588 15.56 -8.91 30.43
N GLN A 589 16.63 -9.58 30.00
CA GLN A 589 17.67 -8.97 29.18
C GLN A 589 17.28 -8.93 27.69
N GLN A 590 17.61 -7.85 26.99
CA GLN A 590 17.28 -7.65 25.57
C GLN A 590 15.78 -7.84 25.22
N VAL A 591 14.88 -7.49 26.14
CA VAL A 591 13.44 -7.44 25.89
C VAL A 591 12.98 -5.99 25.73
N LYS A 592 12.35 -5.67 24.59
CA LYS A 592 11.60 -4.42 24.39
C LYS A 592 10.11 -4.72 24.43
N ALA A 593 9.43 -4.34 25.52
CA ALA A 593 7.99 -4.48 25.65
C ALA A 593 7.27 -3.18 25.27
N ASN A 594 6.31 -3.29 24.36
CA ASN A 594 5.42 -2.20 23.93
C ASN A 594 3.99 -2.57 24.33
N PHE A 595 3.21 -1.61 24.81
CA PHE A 595 1.85 -1.83 25.29
C PHE A 595 0.89 -0.95 24.50
N THR A 596 -0.25 -1.51 24.07
CA THR A 596 -1.32 -0.72 23.43
C THR A 596 -1.96 0.23 24.44
N SER A 597 -2.31 1.46 24.03
CA SER A 597 -2.99 2.40 24.91
C SER A 597 -4.37 1.89 25.33
N ILE A 598 -4.66 2.05 26.62
CA ILE A 598 -5.96 1.72 27.21
C ILE A 598 -7.04 2.69 26.70
N ARG A 599 -6.69 3.94 26.38
CA ARG A 599 -7.62 4.95 25.85
C ARG A 599 -8.07 4.61 24.43
N ILE A 600 -7.13 4.23 23.57
CA ILE A 600 -7.44 3.79 22.19
C ILE A 600 -8.36 2.57 22.25
N SER A 601 -8.01 1.53 23.01
CA SER A 601 -8.85 0.34 23.15
C SER A 601 -10.24 0.62 23.75
N ALA A 602 -10.38 1.61 24.64
CA ALA A 602 -11.68 2.04 25.16
C ALA A 602 -12.55 2.71 24.07
N MET A 603 -11.95 3.57 23.22
CA MET A 603 -12.65 4.18 22.08
C MET A 603 -13.05 3.13 21.03
N GLU A 604 -12.15 2.20 20.71
CA GLU A 604 -12.42 1.08 19.79
C GLU A 604 -13.58 0.18 20.25
N ASP A 605 -13.65 -0.14 21.55
CA ASP A 605 -14.69 -1.00 22.11
C ASP A 605 -16.04 -0.27 22.12
N PHE A 606 -16.04 0.98 22.57
CA PHE A 606 -17.21 1.85 22.65
C PHE A 606 -17.89 2.02 21.29
N ILE A 607 -17.10 2.32 20.24
CA ILE A 607 -17.63 2.51 18.88
C ILE A 607 -17.92 1.16 18.22
N GLY A 608 -16.97 0.21 18.24
CA GLY A 608 -17.08 -1.05 17.50
C GLY A 608 -18.27 -1.92 17.92
N ARG A 609 -18.68 -1.85 19.19
CA ARG A 609 -19.87 -2.53 19.71
C ARG A 609 -21.03 -1.58 20.04
N GLY A 610 -21.03 -0.37 19.47
CA GLY A 610 -22.08 0.63 19.66
C GLY A 610 -23.39 0.36 18.90
N ASP A 611 -24.38 1.22 19.14
CA ASP A 611 -25.63 1.32 18.36
C ASP A 611 -25.80 2.73 17.76
N ARG A 612 -26.92 2.93 17.07
CA ARG A 612 -27.30 4.16 16.37
C ARG A 612 -27.30 5.43 17.24
N ARG A 613 -27.34 5.33 18.58
CA ARG A 613 -27.18 6.50 19.47
C ARG A 613 -25.78 7.12 19.37
N LEU A 614 -24.78 6.38 18.90
CA LEU A 614 -23.42 6.90 18.72
C LEU A 614 -23.27 7.83 17.52
N SER A 615 -24.20 7.88 16.57
CA SER A 615 -24.11 8.87 15.48
C SER A 615 -24.06 10.29 16.05
N ALA A 616 -24.86 10.60 17.08
CA ALA A 616 -24.80 11.87 17.79
C ALA A 616 -23.43 12.10 18.46
N VAL A 617 -22.84 11.07 19.09
CA VAL A 617 -21.52 11.17 19.75
C VAL A 617 -20.40 11.39 18.74
N ILE A 618 -20.39 10.66 17.62
CA ILE A 618 -19.35 10.76 16.59
C ILE A 618 -19.42 12.14 15.92
N ARG A 619 -20.63 12.61 15.59
CA ARG A 619 -20.88 13.98 15.10
C ARG A 619 -20.36 15.00 16.12
N ARG A 620 -20.68 14.82 17.40
CA ARG A 620 -20.27 15.76 18.44
C ARG A 620 -18.76 15.76 18.72
N ALA A 621 -18.10 14.61 18.64
CA ALA A 621 -16.65 14.51 18.77
C ALA A 621 -15.95 15.28 17.63
N TRP A 622 -16.41 15.11 16.39
CA TRP A 622 -15.93 15.87 15.24
C TRP A 622 -16.19 17.39 15.38
N GLU A 623 -17.39 17.81 15.80
CA GLU A 623 -17.71 19.22 16.09
C GLU A 623 -16.81 19.84 17.18
N LEU A 624 -16.30 19.02 18.10
CA LEU A 624 -15.33 19.41 19.13
C LEU A 624 -13.86 19.31 18.68
N GLY A 625 -13.61 19.00 17.41
CA GLY A 625 -12.29 18.98 16.77
C GLY A 625 -11.60 17.61 16.72
N ALA A 626 -12.30 16.51 17.03
CA ALA A 626 -11.74 15.16 16.88
C ALA A 626 -11.52 14.84 15.39
N THR A 627 -10.25 14.65 15.01
CA THR A 627 -9.79 14.17 13.70
C THR A 627 -8.43 13.47 13.91
N ASN A 628 -8.10 12.49 13.06
CA ASN A 628 -6.89 11.67 13.18
C ASN A 628 -6.76 11.00 14.56
N ASP A 629 -7.89 10.57 15.13
CA ASP A 629 -8.00 9.95 16.46
C ASP A 629 -7.24 8.61 16.58
N SER A 630 -6.86 8.02 15.43
CA SER A 630 -6.01 6.84 15.30
C SER A 630 -4.52 7.10 15.60
N TRP A 631 -4.08 8.36 15.67
CA TRP A 631 -2.66 8.73 15.77
C TRP A 631 -2.20 9.06 17.20
N TRP A 632 -1.05 8.50 17.59
CA TRP A 632 -0.51 8.53 18.95
C TRP A 632 -0.16 9.95 19.47
N GLU A 633 0.02 10.92 18.59
CA GLU A 633 0.37 12.31 18.95
C GLU A 633 -0.83 13.08 19.54
N SER A 634 -2.07 12.72 19.16
CA SER A 634 -3.31 13.37 19.60
C SER A 634 -4.04 12.62 20.72
N GLU A 635 -3.67 11.37 21.00
CA GLU A 635 -4.43 10.40 21.84
C GLU A 635 -5.04 10.99 23.13
N ALA A 636 -4.25 11.75 23.91
CA ALA A 636 -4.72 12.31 25.18
C ALA A 636 -5.78 13.41 24.99
N SER A 637 -5.67 14.21 23.92
CA SER A 637 -6.66 15.22 23.54
C SER A 637 -7.88 14.56 22.93
N ALA A 638 -7.70 13.62 22.00
CA ALA A 638 -8.78 12.84 21.39
C ALA A 638 -9.65 12.19 22.47
N PHE A 639 -9.06 11.44 23.40
CA PHE A 639 -9.82 10.80 24.48
C PHE A 639 -10.61 11.79 25.34
N ALA A 640 -10.06 12.97 25.64
CA ALA A 640 -10.77 14.01 26.38
C ALA A 640 -11.92 14.64 25.56
N THR A 641 -11.73 14.82 24.25
CA THR A 641 -12.78 15.25 23.33
C THR A 641 -13.92 14.23 23.24
N TRP A 642 -13.59 12.94 23.14
CA TRP A 642 -14.58 11.85 23.13
C TRP A 642 -15.32 11.73 24.46
N ASP A 643 -14.64 11.80 25.61
CA ASP A 643 -15.27 11.81 26.95
C ASP A 643 -16.29 12.95 27.09
N ARG A 644 -15.90 14.15 26.63
CA ARG A 644 -16.79 15.32 26.57
C ARG A 644 -17.97 15.12 25.63
N ALA A 645 -17.74 14.61 24.42
CA ALA A 645 -18.81 14.35 23.43
C ALA A 645 -19.84 13.34 23.96
N ILE A 646 -19.36 12.25 24.58
CA ILE A 646 -20.20 11.22 25.21
C ILE A 646 -21.10 11.85 26.30
N SER A 647 -20.51 12.68 27.17
CA SER A 647 -21.22 13.36 28.26
C SER A 647 -22.24 14.39 27.75
N GLU A 648 -21.87 15.24 26.78
CA GLU A 648 -22.78 16.22 26.16
C GLU A 648 -23.94 15.57 25.40
N CYS A 649 -23.77 14.33 24.92
CA CYS A 649 -24.84 13.52 24.33
C CYS A 649 -25.69 12.74 25.36
N GLY A 650 -25.47 12.93 26.67
CA GLY A 650 -26.22 12.25 27.73
C GLY A 650 -25.88 10.77 27.90
N LEU A 651 -24.71 10.32 27.40
CA LEU A 651 -24.22 8.96 27.52
C LEU A 651 -23.03 8.89 28.50
N SER A 652 -22.50 7.69 28.70
CA SER A 652 -21.23 7.44 29.37
C SER A 652 -20.46 6.34 28.64
N TRP A 653 -19.17 6.16 28.92
CA TRP A 653 -18.39 5.00 28.45
C TRP A 653 -19.04 3.64 28.79
N LYS A 654 -19.99 3.63 29.74
CA LYS A 654 -20.75 2.48 30.21
C LYS A 654 -22.23 2.50 29.79
N TYR A 655 -22.66 3.32 28.83
CA TYR A 655 -24.08 3.42 28.41
C TYR A 655 -24.72 2.13 27.88
N ARG A 656 -23.89 1.11 27.58
CA ARG A 656 -24.30 -0.23 27.16
C ARG A 656 -24.27 -1.27 28.28
N GLN A 657 -23.87 -0.90 29.49
CA GLN A 657 -24.15 -1.74 30.65
C GLN A 657 -25.67 -1.90 30.74
N VAL A 658 -26.12 -3.16 30.73
CA VAL A 658 -27.54 -3.47 30.90
C VAL A 658 -27.92 -3.04 32.31
N ASP A 659 -29.16 -2.61 32.53
CA ASP A 659 -29.64 -2.11 33.84
C ASP A 659 -29.53 -3.14 34.99
N ASP A 660 -29.08 -4.38 34.71
CA ASP A 660 -28.80 -5.47 35.66
C ASP A 660 -27.28 -5.78 35.85
N GLY A 661 -26.36 -4.95 35.34
CA GLY A 661 -24.91 -5.07 35.60
C GLY A 661 -24.00 -5.17 34.38
N GLU A 662 -22.71 -5.40 34.60
CA GLU A 662 -21.71 -5.38 33.53
C GLU A 662 -22.01 -6.42 32.44
N TRP A 663 -21.58 -6.13 31.20
CA TRP A 663 -21.69 -7.06 30.07
C TRP A 663 -20.88 -8.35 30.27
N ASP A 664 -20.05 -8.44 31.31
CA ASP A 664 -19.28 -9.64 31.62
C ASP A 664 -20.19 -10.80 32.09
N VAL A 665 -20.63 -11.59 31.11
CA VAL A 665 -21.29 -12.89 31.31
C VAL A 665 -20.40 -13.88 32.06
N MET A 666 -19.09 -13.63 32.16
CA MET A 666 -18.11 -14.57 32.70
C MET A 666 -17.99 -14.50 34.23
N GLU A 667 -18.29 -13.37 34.89
CA GLU A 667 -18.26 -13.28 36.37
C GLU A 667 -19.19 -14.31 37.03
N HIS A 668 -20.36 -14.55 36.43
CA HIS A 668 -21.36 -15.50 36.94
C HIS A 668 -21.18 -16.93 36.40
N SER A 669 -20.34 -17.11 35.37
CA SER A 669 -20.08 -18.42 34.73
C SER A 669 -19.01 -19.25 35.46
N GLY A 670 -18.40 -18.71 36.53
CA GLY A 670 -17.34 -19.36 37.30
C GLY A 670 -17.79 -20.50 38.22
N ASP A 671 -19.11 -20.66 38.44
CA ASP A 671 -19.67 -21.61 39.39
C ASP A 671 -19.37 -23.08 39.02
N ALA A 672 -18.99 -23.89 39.99
CA ALA A 672 -18.55 -25.27 39.79
C ALA A 672 -19.66 -26.19 39.25
N ALA A 673 -20.92 -25.79 39.40
CA ALA A 673 -22.08 -26.45 38.80
C ALA A 673 -22.16 -26.28 37.26
N TYR A 674 -21.56 -25.23 36.69
CA TYR A 674 -21.66 -24.90 35.26
C TYR A 674 -20.69 -25.73 34.39
N ARG A 675 -19.59 -26.24 34.96
CA ARG A 675 -18.51 -26.97 34.25
C ARG A 675 -18.76 -28.46 33.98
N LYS A 676 -19.89 -29.04 34.41
CA LYS A 676 -20.07 -30.51 34.52
C LYS A 676 -20.90 -31.19 33.42
N GLN A 677 -21.27 -30.50 32.35
CA GLN A 677 -22.18 -31.04 31.32
C GLN A 677 -21.53 -31.03 29.93
N GLY A 678 -20.71 -32.05 29.66
CA GLY A 678 -20.03 -32.20 28.37
C GLY A 678 -20.98 -32.47 27.20
N GLY A 679 -20.80 -31.74 26.10
CA GLY A 679 -21.60 -31.88 24.88
C GLY A 679 -20.98 -32.86 23.88
N GLY A 680 -21.45 -34.11 23.88
CA GLY A 680 -21.17 -35.08 22.82
C GLY A 680 -22.31 -35.19 21.82
N GLY A 681 -22.10 -34.73 20.58
CA GLY A 681 -22.93 -35.08 19.43
C GLY A 681 -24.19 -34.23 19.17
N LYS A 682 -24.39 -33.92 17.89
CA LYS A 682 -25.62 -33.44 17.20
C LYS A 682 -26.86 -33.16 18.07
N GLY A 683 -27.07 -31.89 18.40
CA GLY A 683 -28.35 -31.40 18.95
C GLY A 683 -28.30 -29.91 19.28
N ARG A 684 -29.45 -29.23 19.24
CA ARG A 684 -29.63 -27.95 19.95
C ARG A 684 -29.24 -28.21 21.42
N VAL A 685 -28.34 -27.40 21.96
CA VAL A 685 -28.07 -27.41 23.40
C VAL A 685 -29.24 -26.74 24.10
N ASP A 686 -30.31 -27.49 24.34
CA ASP A 686 -31.43 -27.03 25.16
C ASP A 686 -30.98 -26.97 26.62
N ARG A 687 -30.69 -25.75 27.09
CA ARG A 687 -30.18 -25.48 28.44
C ARG A 687 -31.29 -25.22 29.46
N GLY A 688 -32.57 -25.32 29.07
CA GLY A 688 -33.71 -25.00 29.92
C GLY A 688 -33.57 -23.65 30.63
N SER A 689 -33.86 -23.62 31.93
CA SER A 689 -33.85 -22.40 32.76
C SER A 689 -32.47 -21.83 33.12
N ARG A 690 -31.37 -22.37 32.57
CA ARG A 690 -29.98 -21.99 32.92
C ARG A 690 -29.18 -21.34 31.78
N ALA A 691 -29.78 -21.07 30.62
CA ALA A 691 -29.16 -20.20 29.63
C ALA A 691 -29.09 -18.76 30.16
N ASP A 692 -27.93 -18.09 30.00
CA ASP A 692 -27.87 -16.65 30.23
C ASP A 692 -28.66 -15.94 29.12
N LYS A 693 -29.83 -15.42 29.49
CA LYS A 693 -30.77 -14.74 28.58
C LYS A 693 -30.14 -13.53 27.88
N ARG A 694 -29.08 -12.92 28.43
CA ARG A 694 -28.33 -11.81 27.81
C ARG A 694 -27.68 -12.20 26.49
N LEU A 695 -27.37 -13.49 26.28
CA LEU A 695 -26.85 -14.00 25.01
C LEU A 695 -27.94 -14.06 23.92
N ASP A 696 -29.21 -14.20 24.30
CA ASP A 696 -30.36 -14.25 23.39
C ASP A 696 -30.83 -12.85 22.95
N SER A 697 -30.57 -11.82 23.77
CA SER A 697 -30.88 -10.42 23.46
C SER A 697 -30.44 -10.01 22.03
N PRO A 698 -31.30 -9.31 21.27
CA PRO A 698 -30.93 -8.72 19.98
C PRO A 698 -29.75 -7.75 20.10
N LEU A 699 -28.89 -7.75 19.07
CA LEU A 699 -27.69 -6.92 18.98
C LEU A 699 -27.81 -5.94 17.81
N PRO A 700 -27.15 -4.76 17.84
CA PRO A 700 -27.20 -3.76 16.77
C PRO A 700 -26.75 -4.26 15.40
N TRP A 701 -25.98 -5.34 15.35
CA TRP A 701 -25.42 -5.95 14.15
C TRP A 701 -26.10 -7.28 13.76
N ASP A 702 -27.16 -7.72 14.46
CA ASP A 702 -27.86 -8.98 14.13
C ASP A 702 -28.59 -8.93 12.76
N HIS A 703 -28.86 -7.73 12.24
CA HIS A 703 -29.39 -7.49 10.88
C HIS A 703 -28.34 -7.70 9.79
N ILE A 704 -27.07 -7.92 10.12
CA ILE A 704 -26.05 -8.32 9.16
C ILE A 704 -25.97 -9.85 9.14
N ASP A 705 -26.11 -10.44 7.97
CA ASP A 705 -25.84 -11.87 7.78
C ASP A 705 -24.44 -12.12 7.25
N THR A 706 -23.58 -12.54 8.18
CA THR A 706 -22.19 -12.89 7.92
C THR A 706 -22.01 -14.38 7.58
N GLY A 707 -23.10 -15.17 7.61
CA GLY A 707 -23.12 -16.62 7.49
C GLY A 707 -22.82 -17.37 8.79
N ILE A 708 -22.27 -16.71 9.82
CA ILE A 708 -22.03 -17.36 11.11
C ILE A 708 -23.29 -17.30 11.96
N ALA A 709 -23.82 -18.47 12.33
CA ALA A 709 -25.04 -18.55 13.11
C ALA A 709 -24.84 -18.10 14.57
N LYS A 710 -25.73 -17.24 15.09
CA LYS A 710 -25.66 -16.71 16.48
C LYS A 710 -25.66 -17.82 17.54
N TRP A 711 -26.32 -18.97 17.29
CA TRP A 711 -26.26 -20.13 18.18
C TRP A 711 -24.87 -20.77 18.25
N TRP A 712 -24.11 -20.75 17.15
CA TRP A 712 -22.77 -21.32 17.09
C TRP A 712 -21.77 -20.46 17.88
N LEU A 713 -21.90 -19.13 17.79
CA LEU A 713 -21.11 -18.19 18.60
C LEU A 713 -21.26 -18.46 20.12
N LYS A 714 -22.49 -18.74 20.58
CA LYS A 714 -22.77 -19.11 21.98
C LYS A 714 -22.19 -20.47 22.36
N ALA A 715 -22.34 -21.46 21.48
CA ALA A 715 -21.79 -22.79 21.69
C ALA A 715 -20.25 -22.75 21.74
N ASP A 716 -19.60 -21.88 20.97
CA ASP A 716 -18.15 -21.77 20.96
C ASP A 716 -17.58 -20.86 22.07
N LEU A 717 -18.34 -19.88 22.55
CA LEU A 717 -18.07 -19.17 23.81
C LEU A 717 -18.04 -20.15 24.99
N GLN A 718 -19.00 -21.09 25.05
CA GLN A 718 -19.01 -22.13 26.08
C GLN A 718 -17.77 -23.03 25.99
N ARG A 719 -17.42 -23.49 24.79
CA ARG A 719 -16.18 -24.27 24.58
C ARG A 719 -14.94 -23.49 25.02
N ALA A 720 -14.90 -22.17 24.83
CA ALA A 720 -13.82 -21.32 25.33
C ALA A 720 -13.71 -21.34 26.86
N LEU A 721 -14.82 -21.22 27.58
CA LEU A 721 -14.87 -21.31 29.06
C LEU A 721 -14.38 -22.66 29.59
N GLU A 722 -14.59 -23.72 28.81
CA GLU A 722 -14.14 -25.09 29.09
C GLU A 722 -12.69 -25.36 28.61
N ALA A 723 -12.03 -24.36 28.00
CA ALA A 723 -10.75 -24.50 27.29
C ALA A 723 -10.73 -25.59 26.20
N ALA A 724 -11.90 -25.92 25.64
CA ALA A 724 -12.04 -26.86 24.53
C ALA A 724 -11.73 -26.17 23.19
N THR A 725 -10.91 -26.81 22.36
CA THR A 725 -10.53 -26.32 21.03
C THR A 725 -11.46 -26.83 19.93
N LEU A 726 -11.40 -26.22 18.75
CA LEU A 726 -12.01 -26.69 17.52
C LEU A 726 -10.93 -27.02 16.49
N PRO A 727 -11.09 -28.10 15.70
CA PRO A 727 -10.16 -28.45 14.64
C PRO A 727 -10.27 -27.48 13.45
N ASP A 728 -9.23 -27.42 12.63
CA ASP A 728 -9.28 -26.75 11.32
C ASP A 728 -10.18 -27.55 10.37
N CYS A 729 -11.38 -27.04 10.08
CA CYS A 729 -12.37 -27.74 9.25
C CYS A 729 -11.94 -27.95 7.79
N SER A 730 -10.95 -27.21 7.29
CA SER A 730 -10.49 -27.33 5.89
C SER A 730 -9.41 -28.39 5.69
N HIS A 731 -8.79 -28.87 6.78
CA HIS A 731 -7.72 -29.87 6.71
C HIS A 731 -7.95 -31.11 7.60
N SER A 732 -8.83 -31.04 8.60
CA SER A 732 -9.15 -32.17 9.47
C SER A 732 -10.22 -33.13 8.91
N GLY A 733 -10.97 -32.71 7.88
CA GLY A 733 -12.17 -33.40 7.42
C GLY A 733 -13.38 -33.29 8.37
N ILE A 734 -13.28 -32.50 9.44
CA ILE A 734 -14.34 -32.34 10.45
C ILE A 734 -14.99 -30.96 10.30
N CYS A 735 -16.24 -30.92 9.87
CA CYS A 735 -17.03 -29.68 9.84
C CYS A 735 -17.34 -29.20 11.26
N THR A 736 -17.25 -27.88 11.49
CA THR A 736 -17.59 -27.24 12.78
C THR A 736 -19.03 -26.70 12.82
N GLU A 737 -19.82 -26.91 11.77
CA GLU A 737 -21.24 -26.54 11.64
C GLU A 737 -21.52 -25.05 11.95
N CYS A 738 -20.60 -24.15 11.57
CA CYS A 738 -20.71 -22.71 11.87
C CYS A 738 -21.79 -21.93 11.11
N GLY A 739 -22.36 -22.53 10.05
CA GLY A 739 -23.42 -21.96 9.22
C GLY A 739 -22.95 -21.32 7.90
N VAL A 740 -21.64 -21.10 7.72
CA VAL A 740 -21.13 -20.32 6.57
C VAL A 740 -21.15 -21.09 5.26
N CYS A 741 -20.73 -22.36 5.25
CA CYS A 741 -20.60 -23.13 4.01
C CYS A 741 -21.96 -23.58 3.47
N GLY A 742 -22.23 -23.29 2.19
CA GLY A 742 -23.47 -23.64 1.51
C GLY A 742 -23.96 -22.56 0.54
N ASP A 743 -25.26 -22.61 0.22
CA ASP A 743 -25.90 -21.67 -0.71
C ASP A 743 -25.75 -20.21 -0.22
N GLY A 744 -25.33 -19.32 -1.13
CA GLY A 744 -25.12 -17.89 -0.86
C GLY A 744 -23.66 -17.49 -0.63
N PHE A 745 -22.95 -18.15 0.30
CA PHE A 745 -21.55 -17.83 0.62
C PHE A 745 -20.51 -18.76 -0.04
N GLY A 746 -20.94 -19.92 -0.55
CA GLY A 746 -20.05 -20.93 -1.10
C GLY A 746 -19.30 -21.74 -0.04
N ASP A 747 -18.34 -22.55 -0.48
CA ASP A 747 -17.55 -23.45 0.36
C ASP A 747 -16.10 -22.98 0.55
N ASN A 748 -15.34 -23.65 1.41
CA ASN A 748 -13.89 -23.44 1.49
C ASN A 748 -13.23 -23.92 0.19
N ILE A 749 -12.48 -23.04 -0.48
CA ILE A 749 -11.66 -23.37 -1.65
C ILE A 749 -10.23 -23.54 -1.15
N VAL A 750 -9.71 -24.76 -1.25
CA VAL A 750 -8.34 -25.12 -0.85
C VAL A 750 -7.75 -26.02 -1.92
N PHE A 751 -6.53 -25.71 -2.35
CA PHE A 751 -5.81 -26.51 -3.35
C PHE A 751 -4.87 -27.51 -2.68
N GLU A 752 -4.71 -28.68 -3.31
CA GLU A 752 -3.64 -29.60 -2.94
C GLU A 752 -2.27 -28.95 -3.22
N PRO A 753 -1.31 -28.98 -2.28
CA PRO A 753 -0.03 -28.33 -2.47
C PRO A 753 0.80 -29.05 -3.56
N PRO A 754 1.24 -28.35 -4.63
CA PRO A 754 2.09 -28.97 -5.63
C PRO A 754 3.49 -29.25 -5.05
N ALA A 755 4.20 -30.19 -5.66
CA ALA A 755 5.56 -30.56 -5.26
C ALA A 755 6.47 -29.34 -5.15
N ILE A 756 7.26 -29.27 -4.07
CA ILE A 756 8.22 -28.18 -3.86
C ILE A 756 9.36 -28.36 -4.86
N PRO A 757 9.61 -27.39 -5.77
CA PRO A 757 10.72 -27.49 -6.71
C PRO A 757 12.06 -27.36 -5.99
N GLU A 758 13.12 -27.92 -6.58
CA GLU A 758 14.47 -27.77 -6.04
C GLU A 758 14.87 -26.28 -5.98
N PHE A 759 15.41 -25.85 -4.85
CA PHE A 759 15.84 -24.47 -4.67
C PHE A 759 17.18 -24.24 -5.36
N GLN A 760 17.20 -23.44 -6.42
CA GLN A 760 18.39 -23.21 -7.25
C GLN A 760 19.44 -22.27 -6.62
N GLY A 761 19.40 -22.09 -5.30
CA GLY A 761 20.23 -21.15 -4.56
C GLY A 761 19.83 -19.68 -4.76
N HIS A 762 20.37 -18.81 -3.92
CA HIS A 762 20.26 -17.36 -4.11
C HIS A 762 21.21 -16.92 -5.24
N ALA A 763 20.76 -16.06 -6.16
CA ALA A 763 21.69 -15.37 -7.05
C ALA A 763 22.65 -14.48 -6.26
N SER A 764 23.90 -14.39 -6.72
CA SER A 764 24.78 -13.29 -6.33
C SER A 764 24.37 -12.03 -7.10
N PRO A 765 24.25 -10.86 -6.44
CA PRO A 765 24.02 -9.59 -7.12
C PRO A 765 25.03 -9.37 -8.28
N ASN A 766 24.54 -9.08 -9.49
CA ASN A 766 25.42 -8.96 -10.66
C ASN A 766 26.17 -7.62 -10.65
N THR A 767 27.35 -7.62 -10.05
CA THR A 767 28.16 -6.41 -9.85
C THR A 767 29.09 -6.09 -11.01
N ARG A 768 28.99 -6.85 -12.12
CA ARG A 768 29.75 -6.59 -13.36
C ARG A 768 29.44 -5.19 -13.88
N ARG A 769 30.48 -4.47 -14.28
CA ARG A 769 30.38 -3.20 -15.01
C ARG A 769 30.91 -3.45 -16.42
N ALA A 770 30.04 -3.42 -17.42
CA ALA A 770 30.40 -3.64 -18.83
C ALA A 770 30.19 -2.40 -19.71
N GLN A 771 29.28 -1.51 -19.29
CA GLN A 771 28.99 -0.23 -19.95
C GLN A 771 28.57 0.80 -18.89
N ARG A 772 28.90 2.08 -19.07
CA ARG A 772 28.43 3.20 -18.23
C ARG A 772 27.77 4.21 -19.17
N LEU A 773 26.45 4.24 -19.18
CA LEU A 773 25.70 5.18 -20.00
C LEU A 773 25.45 6.45 -19.21
N ARG A 774 25.65 7.61 -19.83
CA ARG A 774 25.25 8.92 -19.31
C ARG A 774 24.10 9.45 -20.15
N PHE A 775 23.06 9.92 -19.49
CA PHE A 775 21.90 10.56 -20.11
C PHE A 775 21.80 12.00 -19.63
N THR A 776 21.51 12.93 -20.53
CA THR A 776 20.95 14.23 -20.16
C THR A 776 19.42 14.14 -20.24
N PHE A 777 18.70 14.67 -19.25
CA PHE A 777 17.25 14.66 -19.22
C PHE A 777 16.65 15.99 -18.76
N ALA A 778 15.44 16.27 -19.23
CA ALA A 778 14.61 17.38 -18.78
C ALA A 778 13.64 16.92 -17.68
N LYS A 779 13.37 17.82 -16.73
CA LYS A 779 12.34 17.69 -15.68
C LYS A 779 11.42 18.90 -15.73
N ASP A 780 10.20 18.69 -16.20
CA ASP A 780 9.18 19.73 -16.42
C ASP A 780 7.76 19.22 -16.06
N GLY A 781 6.72 19.99 -16.39
CA GLY A 781 5.33 19.62 -16.09
C GLY A 781 5.03 19.45 -14.60
N ASP A 782 4.19 18.48 -14.25
CA ASP A 782 3.84 18.16 -12.85
C ASP A 782 4.96 17.39 -12.12
N MET A 783 5.96 16.86 -12.85
CA MET A 783 7.13 16.22 -12.24
C MET A 783 8.00 17.22 -11.45
N VAL A 784 7.80 18.54 -11.58
CA VAL A 784 8.42 19.54 -10.69
C VAL A 784 8.10 19.30 -9.20
N PHE A 785 6.92 18.74 -8.90
CA PHE A 785 6.46 18.43 -7.55
C PHE A 785 6.96 17.09 -7.00
N VAL A 786 7.62 16.27 -7.82
CA VAL A 786 8.23 15.01 -7.39
C VAL A 786 9.64 15.28 -6.87
N GLY A 787 9.89 14.83 -5.64
CA GLY A 787 11.17 15.02 -4.94
C GLY A 787 12.32 14.23 -5.56
N HIS A 788 13.56 14.63 -5.25
CA HIS A 788 14.75 14.01 -5.85
C HIS A 788 14.85 12.49 -5.63
N LEU A 789 14.57 12.01 -4.42
CA LEU A 789 14.62 10.58 -4.09
C LEU A 789 13.55 9.78 -4.85
N ASP A 790 12.36 10.36 -5.01
CA ASP A 790 11.25 9.75 -5.74
C ASP A 790 11.52 9.73 -7.25
N VAL A 791 12.18 10.77 -7.81
CA VAL A 791 12.68 10.73 -9.20
C VAL A 791 13.70 9.60 -9.40
N VAL A 792 14.61 9.37 -8.45
CA VAL A 792 15.55 8.23 -8.52
C VAL A 792 14.77 6.91 -8.51
N LYS A 793 13.75 6.76 -7.65
CA LYS A 793 12.86 5.59 -7.66
C LYS A 793 12.13 5.40 -9.00
N VAL A 794 11.64 6.48 -9.61
CA VAL A 794 11.01 6.43 -10.94
C VAL A 794 11.98 5.89 -11.99
N PHE A 795 13.23 6.34 -12.01
CA PHE A 795 14.26 5.80 -12.90
C PHE A 795 14.61 4.33 -12.59
N GLU A 796 14.72 3.93 -11.32
CA GLU A 796 14.94 2.53 -10.96
C GLU A 796 13.80 1.62 -11.47
N ARG A 797 12.54 2.02 -11.25
CA ARG A 797 11.36 1.27 -11.70
C ARG A 797 11.27 1.23 -13.23
N ALA A 798 11.51 2.37 -13.90
CA ALA A 798 11.52 2.45 -15.36
C ALA A 798 12.61 1.56 -15.98
N CYS A 799 13.81 1.50 -15.39
CA CYS A 799 14.86 0.57 -15.82
C CYS A 799 14.43 -0.90 -15.70
N ARG A 800 13.73 -1.28 -14.63
CA ARG A 800 13.22 -2.66 -14.45
C ARG A 800 12.11 -2.99 -15.46
N ARG A 801 11.13 -2.10 -15.66
CA ARG A 801 10.08 -2.27 -16.69
C ARG A 801 10.66 -2.34 -18.12
N ALA A 802 11.73 -1.60 -18.39
CA ALA A 802 12.47 -1.65 -19.66
C ALA A 802 13.40 -2.88 -19.78
N ALA A 803 13.39 -3.81 -18.82
CA ALA A 803 14.26 -4.98 -18.74
C ALA A 803 15.76 -4.65 -18.88
N LEU A 804 16.18 -3.47 -18.42
CA LEU A 804 17.56 -3.02 -18.56
C LEU A 804 18.48 -3.79 -17.59
N PRO A 805 19.64 -4.28 -18.06
CA PRO A 805 20.55 -5.11 -17.26
C PRO A 805 21.43 -4.24 -16.35
N VAL A 806 20.80 -3.53 -15.40
CA VAL A 806 21.46 -2.57 -14.51
C VAL A 806 22.36 -3.29 -13.51
N SER A 807 23.61 -2.84 -13.43
CA SER A 807 24.62 -3.30 -12.48
C SER A 807 24.25 -2.88 -11.06
N VAL A 808 24.58 -3.72 -10.08
CA VAL A 808 24.32 -3.47 -8.67
C VAL A 808 25.61 -3.39 -7.86
N ASP A 809 25.57 -2.80 -6.66
CA ASP A 809 26.72 -2.75 -5.75
C ASP A 809 26.96 -4.07 -4.97
N GLU A 810 28.12 -4.14 -4.32
CA GLU A 810 28.59 -5.32 -3.56
C GLU A 810 28.20 -5.22 -2.07
N SER A 811 27.18 -4.40 -1.77
CA SER A 811 26.78 -4.09 -0.39
C SER A 811 26.15 -5.32 0.27
N PRO A 812 26.73 -5.84 1.37
CA PRO A 812 26.15 -6.97 2.11
C PRO A 812 24.89 -6.57 2.92
N PHE A 813 24.44 -5.31 2.80
CA PHE A 813 23.42 -4.73 3.66
C PHE A 813 22.19 -4.18 2.92
N ARG A 814 22.36 -3.68 1.70
CA ARG A 814 21.28 -3.27 0.78
C ARG A 814 21.89 -3.24 -0.61
N VAL A 815 21.42 -4.10 -1.50
CA VAL A 815 21.89 -4.13 -2.90
C VAL A 815 21.28 -2.94 -3.62
N HIS A 816 22.11 -1.97 -3.99
CA HIS A 816 21.68 -0.77 -4.71
C HIS A 816 22.00 -0.87 -6.20
N THR A 817 21.01 -0.54 -7.03
CA THR A 817 21.20 -0.32 -8.46
C THR A 817 22.17 0.84 -8.70
N ARG A 818 23.13 0.66 -9.61
CA ARG A 818 24.15 1.66 -9.96
C ARG A 818 23.58 2.69 -10.94
N ILE A 819 22.62 3.44 -10.42
CA ILE A 819 21.99 4.60 -11.02
C ILE A 819 22.40 5.81 -10.20
N TYR A 820 22.98 6.80 -10.86
CA TYR A 820 23.54 7.99 -10.21
C TYR A 820 22.96 9.24 -10.86
N VAL A 821 22.47 10.19 -10.07
CA VAL A 821 22.10 11.53 -10.54
C VAL A 821 23.20 12.50 -10.15
N CYS A 822 23.53 13.45 -11.04
CA CYS A 822 24.65 14.38 -10.83
C CYS A 822 24.45 15.25 -9.59
N LEU A 823 23.39 16.04 -9.56
CA LEU A 823 23.06 16.94 -8.46
C LEU A 823 21.54 16.94 -8.25
N PRO A 824 21.03 16.89 -7.00
CA PRO A 824 19.61 17.09 -6.74
C PRO A 824 19.10 18.40 -7.38
N LEU A 825 17.95 18.33 -8.05
CA LEU A 825 17.19 19.51 -8.44
C LEU A 825 16.29 19.94 -7.27
N MET A 826 16.13 21.25 -7.07
CA MET A 826 15.23 21.79 -6.06
C MET A 826 13.77 21.41 -6.39
N LEU A 827 12.94 21.21 -5.37
CA LEU A 827 11.50 20.99 -5.57
C LEU A 827 10.89 22.22 -6.27
N GLY A 828 9.97 22.01 -7.21
CA GLY A 828 9.36 23.08 -8.01
C GLY A 828 10.22 23.66 -9.12
N ALA A 829 11.54 23.47 -9.09
CA ALA A 829 12.41 23.89 -10.18
C ALA A 829 12.25 22.98 -11.42
N THR A 830 12.38 23.58 -12.60
CA THR A 830 12.48 22.87 -13.87
C THR A 830 13.94 22.71 -14.27
N SER A 831 14.21 21.80 -15.21
CA SER A 831 15.55 21.64 -15.78
C SER A 831 15.49 21.12 -17.20
N SER A 832 16.43 21.54 -18.03
CA SER A 832 16.69 21.02 -19.38
C SER A 832 18.03 20.30 -19.49
N SER A 833 18.71 20.07 -18.36
CA SER A 833 20.11 19.62 -18.35
C SER A 833 20.47 18.71 -17.17
N GLU A 834 19.50 18.02 -16.55
CA GLU A 834 19.82 17.05 -15.49
C GLU A 834 20.67 15.91 -16.07
N VAL A 835 21.65 15.43 -15.32
CA VAL A 835 22.52 14.33 -15.78
C VAL A 835 22.33 13.10 -14.90
N LEU A 836 22.03 11.98 -15.55
CA LEU A 836 21.87 10.64 -14.99
C LEU A 836 22.97 9.74 -15.54
N GLU A 837 23.47 8.81 -14.74
CA GLU A 837 24.31 7.72 -15.21
C GLU A 837 23.74 6.36 -14.76
N VAL A 838 23.78 5.39 -15.67
CA VAL A 838 23.36 4.01 -15.44
C VAL A 838 24.50 3.08 -15.85
N VAL A 839 24.93 2.21 -14.93
CA VAL A 839 25.95 1.20 -15.23
C VAL A 839 25.25 -0.11 -15.59
N LEU A 840 25.61 -0.73 -16.71
CA LEU A 840 25.04 -1.99 -17.18
C LEU A 840 26.02 -3.17 -17.01
N THR A 841 25.48 -4.36 -16.80
CA THR A 841 26.24 -5.63 -16.66
C THR A 841 26.66 -6.22 -18.01
N GLN A 842 26.04 -5.78 -19.10
CA GLN A 842 26.34 -6.12 -20.49
C GLN A 842 26.24 -4.88 -21.38
N ARG A 843 27.01 -4.84 -22.48
CA ARG A 843 26.89 -3.77 -23.49
C ARG A 843 25.57 -3.89 -24.23
N ARG A 844 24.94 -2.75 -24.51
CA ARG A 844 23.74 -2.57 -25.33
C ARG A 844 23.95 -1.40 -26.29
N ASP A 845 23.12 -1.34 -27.34
CA ASP A 845 23.07 -0.15 -28.17
C ASP A 845 22.53 1.04 -27.36
N VAL A 846 23.18 2.20 -27.52
CA VAL A 846 22.96 3.37 -26.66
C VAL A 846 21.58 4.00 -26.93
N GLU A 847 21.17 4.03 -28.20
CA GLU A 847 19.93 4.67 -28.62
C GLU A 847 18.73 3.75 -28.35
N GLN A 848 18.86 2.44 -28.55
CA GLN A 848 17.87 1.45 -28.11
C GLN A 848 17.60 1.55 -26.61
N VAL A 849 18.63 1.64 -25.77
CA VAL A 849 18.45 1.81 -24.31
C VAL A 849 17.75 3.14 -23.99
N ARG A 850 18.11 4.23 -24.68
CA ARG A 850 17.44 5.54 -24.51
C ARG A 850 15.96 5.45 -24.84
N GLN A 851 15.60 4.83 -25.96
CA GLN A 851 14.20 4.66 -26.39
C GLN A 851 13.41 3.75 -25.44
N GLN A 852 13.97 2.60 -25.06
CA GLN A 852 13.36 1.67 -24.10
C GLN A 852 13.11 2.32 -22.74
N LEU A 853 14.09 3.06 -22.22
CA LEU A 853 13.93 3.77 -20.94
C LEU A 853 12.91 4.91 -21.06
N GLN A 854 12.96 5.71 -22.14
CA GLN A 854 12.02 6.81 -22.37
C GLN A 854 10.57 6.34 -22.42
N ALA A 855 10.30 5.19 -23.05
CA ALA A 855 8.96 4.60 -23.12
C ALA A 855 8.39 4.19 -21.74
N GLN A 856 9.24 4.11 -20.71
CA GLN A 856 8.88 3.76 -19.34
C GLN A 856 8.85 4.96 -18.38
N LEU A 857 9.18 6.17 -18.84
CA LEU A 857 9.16 7.38 -18.01
C LEU A 857 7.81 8.11 -18.09
N PRO A 858 7.36 8.74 -16.98
CA PRO A 858 6.15 9.56 -16.99
C PRO A 858 6.34 10.86 -17.79
N GLN A 859 5.23 11.46 -18.21
CA GLN A 859 5.23 12.80 -18.79
C GLN A 859 5.89 13.79 -17.82
N GLY A 860 6.76 14.65 -18.34
CA GLY A 860 7.59 15.56 -17.54
C GLY A 860 8.98 15.03 -17.20
N LEU A 861 9.33 13.78 -17.53
CA LEU A 861 10.71 13.27 -17.54
C LEU A 861 11.11 12.82 -18.96
N ARG A 862 12.08 13.51 -19.56
CA ARG A 862 12.43 13.32 -20.99
C ARG A 862 13.93 13.23 -21.23
N LEU A 863 14.39 12.10 -21.75
CA LEU A 863 15.78 11.82 -22.11
C LEU A 863 16.16 12.57 -23.40
N LEU A 864 17.03 13.57 -23.28
CA LEU A 864 17.49 14.43 -24.36
C LEU A 864 18.66 13.82 -25.13
N SER A 865 19.55 13.12 -24.44
CA SER A 865 20.74 12.49 -25.02
C SER A 865 21.12 11.22 -24.27
N ALA A 866 21.96 10.39 -24.89
CA ALA A 866 22.59 9.23 -24.27
C ALA A 866 24.01 9.06 -24.84
N GLN A 867 24.98 8.74 -23.99
CA GLN A 867 26.39 8.58 -24.34
C GLN A 867 26.99 7.37 -23.62
N ASP A 868 27.76 6.53 -24.33
CA ASP A 868 28.59 5.49 -23.70
C ASP A 868 29.90 6.08 -23.17
N LEU A 869 30.22 5.79 -21.92
CA LEU A 869 31.43 6.23 -21.24
C LEU A 869 32.36 5.05 -20.97
N ALA A 870 33.65 5.28 -21.17
CA ALA A 870 34.67 4.35 -20.73
C ALA A 870 34.58 4.10 -19.22
N LEU A 871 34.73 2.85 -18.78
CA LEU A 871 34.75 2.47 -17.35
C LEU A 871 36.09 2.78 -16.67
N THR A 872 37.14 2.86 -17.48
CA THR A 872 38.52 3.10 -17.10
C THR A 872 39.07 4.13 -18.07
N LYS A 873 39.80 5.13 -17.57
CA LYS A 873 40.54 6.10 -18.38
C LYS A 873 41.62 5.37 -19.19
N ALA A 874 42.07 5.97 -20.30
CA ALA A 874 43.19 5.45 -21.09
C ALA A 874 44.48 5.22 -20.26
N THR A 875 44.63 5.91 -19.13
CA THR A 875 45.73 5.77 -18.17
C THR A 875 45.59 4.60 -17.18
N GLY A 876 44.57 3.74 -17.33
CA GLY A 876 44.29 2.62 -16.42
C GLY A 876 43.62 2.99 -15.09
N ALA A 877 43.47 4.28 -14.79
CA ALA A 877 42.72 4.75 -13.62
C ALA A 877 41.21 4.69 -13.84
N HIS A 878 40.41 4.42 -12.80
CA HIS A 878 38.95 4.50 -12.90
C HIS A 878 38.48 5.90 -13.32
N THR A 879 37.42 5.95 -14.13
CA THR A 879 36.74 7.22 -14.42
C THR A 879 36.19 7.84 -13.13
N GLU A 880 36.30 9.17 -13.03
CA GLU A 880 35.82 9.92 -11.88
C GLU A 880 34.31 9.78 -11.67
N SER A 881 33.86 10.05 -10.44
CA SER A 881 32.44 10.26 -10.14
C SER A 881 31.93 11.45 -10.94
N MET A 882 30.70 11.35 -11.44
CA MET A 882 30.05 12.42 -12.22
C MET A 882 30.09 13.78 -11.50
N GLN A 883 29.89 13.78 -10.17
CA GLN A 883 29.98 14.96 -9.32
C GLN A 883 31.37 15.63 -9.39
N ALA A 884 32.45 14.86 -9.30
CA ALA A 884 33.82 15.40 -9.37
C ALA A 884 34.16 16.04 -10.73
N LEU A 885 33.43 15.68 -11.80
CA LEU A 885 33.59 16.29 -13.11
C LEU A 885 32.88 17.64 -13.26
N MET A 886 31.96 18.02 -12.35
CA MET A 886 31.23 19.29 -12.43
C MET A 886 32.17 20.49 -12.41
N ASP A 887 32.11 21.31 -13.47
CA ASP A 887 32.87 22.56 -13.63
C ASP A 887 32.03 23.76 -13.22
N SER A 888 30.85 23.86 -13.82
CA SER A 888 29.91 24.94 -13.60
C SER A 888 28.47 24.49 -13.84
N ILE A 889 27.54 25.27 -13.31
CA ILE A 889 26.10 25.05 -13.39
C ILE A 889 25.43 26.36 -13.78
N GLU A 890 24.44 26.31 -14.67
CA GLU A 890 23.72 27.50 -15.13
C GLU A 890 22.24 27.43 -14.76
N TYR A 891 21.73 28.56 -14.30
CA TYR A 891 20.33 28.76 -13.96
C TYR A 891 19.79 30.00 -14.70
N HIS A 892 18.55 29.90 -15.16
CA HIS A 892 17.70 31.04 -15.47
C HIS A 892 16.70 31.17 -14.32
N VAL A 893 16.69 32.32 -13.65
CA VAL A 893 15.83 32.57 -12.49
C VAL A 893 14.91 33.74 -12.82
N ALA A 894 13.61 33.47 -12.84
CA ALA A 894 12.61 34.52 -12.86
C ALA A 894 12.51 35.12 -11.45
N ILE A 895 12.75 36.42 -11.33
CA ILE A 895 12.76 37.16 -10.08
C ILE A 895 11.71 38.26 -10.09
N GLN A 896 11.23 38.59 -8.91
CA GLN A 896 10.32 39.70 -8.65
C GLN A 896 10.81 40.47 -7.43
N ALA A 897 10.67 41.80 -7.42
CA ALA A 897 10.89 42.59 -6.22
C ALA A 897 9.81 42.26 -5.17
N ALA A 898 10.19 42.12 -3.90
CA ALA A 898 9.23 42.02 -2.82
C ALA A 898 8.50 43.37 -2.63
N ALA A 899 7.23 43.32 -2.21
CA ALA A 899 6.52 44.52 -1.80
C ALA A 899 7.23 45.17 -0.60
N PRO A 900 7.31 46.52 -0.54
CA PRO A 900 7.94 47.20 0.59
C PRO A 900 7.14 46.97 1.88
N GLU A 901 7.84 46.66 2.97
CA GLU A 901 7.21 46.36 4.27
C GLU A 901 6.63 47.60 4.99
N SER A 902 6.92 48.81 4.49
CA SER A 902 6.27 50.08 4.89
C SER A 902 6.34 51.12 3.76
N GLU A 903 5.45 52.12 3.80
CA GLU A 903 5.49 53.27 2.88
C GLU A 903 6.71 54.19 3.10
N ASP A 904 7.33 54.13 4.29
CA ASP A 904 8.52 54.90 4.69
C ASP A 904 9.86 54.21 4.34
N ALA A 905 9.85 53.10 3.60
CA ALA A 905 11.08 52.40 3.22
C ALA A 905 11.93 53.26 2.25
N PRO A 906 13.26 53.38 2.46
CA PRO A 906 14.11 54.24 1.62
C PRO A 906 14.07 53.80 0.15
N GLN A 907 13.78 54.73 -0.75
CA GLN A 907 13.70 54.47 -2.18
C GLN A 907 15.06 54.02 -2.72
N ALA A 908 15.20 52.72 -2.97
CA ALA A 908 16.38 52.16 -3.59
C ALA A 908 16.60 52.72 -5.01
N HIS A 909 17.67 53.49 -5.18
CA HIS A 909 17.98 54.32 -6.36
C HIS A 909 18.67 53.59 -7.52
N THR A 910 19.00 52.30 -7.37
CA THR A 910 19.78 51.52 -8.35
C THR A 910 18.85 50.74 -9.28
N SER A 911 19.03 50.80 -10.60
CA SER A 911 18.24 49.96 -11.52
C SER A 911 18.63 48.49 -11.35
N LEU A 912 17.74 47.55 -11.71
CA LEU A 912 18.07 46.13 -11.64
C LEU A 912 19.27 45.75 -12.52
N ALA A 913 19.45 46.43 -13.67
CA ALA A 913 20.60 46.20 -14.54
C ALA A 913 21.90 46.63 -13.85
N ASP A 914 21.90 47.81 -13.21
CA ASP A 914 23.04 48.32 -12.46
C ASP A 914 23.31 47.47 -11.22
N ALA A 915 22.28 46.95 -10.55
CA ALA A 915 22.42 46.06 -9.39
C ALA A 915 23.03 44.70 -9.78
N VAL A 916 22.59 44.09 -10.88
CA VAL A 916 23.20 42.84 -11.40
C VAL A 916 24.63 43.10 -11.86
N ALA A 917 24.89 44.20 -12.57
CA ALA A 917 26.24 44.59 -12.98
C ALA A 917 27.16 44.83 -11.77
N ALA A 918 26.67 45.54 -10.75
CA ALA A 918 27.38 45.77 -9.50
C ALA A 918 27.68 44.45 -8.78
N VAL A 919 26.72 43.51 -8.66
CA VAL A 919 26.96 42.16 -8.10
C VAL A 919 28.08 41.40 -8.83
N VAL A 920 28.18 41.55 -10.16
CA VAL A 920 29.28 40.98 -10.95
C VAL A 920 30.60 41.71 -10.69
N GLN A 921 30.58 43.04 -10.55
CA GLN A 921 31.73 43.92 -10.32
C GLN A 921 32.15 44.07 -8.84
N LEU A 922 31.58 43.28 -7.91
CA LEU A 922 31.97 43.27 -6.49
C LEU A 922 33.39 42.72 -6.27
N ASP A 923 34.41 43.54 -6.53
CA ASP A 923 35.80 43.21 -6.20
C ASP A 923 36.17 43.60 -4.75
N THR A 924 35.44 44.52 -4.09
CA THR A 924 35.87 45.15 -2.82
C THR A 924 34.77 45.53 -1.80
N PHE A 925 33.49 45.21 -2.00
CA PHE A 925 32.42 45.68 -1.10
C PHE A 925 32.35 44.93 0.25
N GLU A 926 32.05 45.63 1.35
CA GLU A 926 31.98 45.04 2.71
C GLU A 926 30.81 44.08 2.94
N ALA A 927 29.92 43.90 1.96
CA ALA A 927 28.84 42.91 1.95
C ALA A 927 29.36 41.47 1.77
N GLN A 928 30.28 41.04 2.64
CA GLN A 928 30.69 39.64 2.71
C GLN A 928 29.53 38.80 3.24
N LEU A 929 28.89 38.03 2.35
CA LEU A 929 27.99 36.95 2.73
C LEU A 929 28.80 35.81 3.38
N ILE A 930 29.15 36.02 4.66
CA ILE A 930 29.91 35.09 5.50
C ILE A 930 29.01 33.89 5.84
N ALA A 931 28.94 32.93 4.91
CA ALA A 931 28.29 31.66 5.16
C ALA A 931 29.09 30.86 6.19
N LYS A 932 28.54 30.72 7.41
CA LYS A 932 29.11 29.95 8.53
C LYS A 932 29.08 28.44 8.25
N ARG A 933 29.90 27.95 7.31
CA ARG A 933 30.05 26.52 7.04
C ARG A 933 30.74 25.81 8.20
N THR A 934 30.12 24.77 8.73
CA THR A 934 30.69 23.88 9.75
C THR A 934 31.70 22.93 9.11
N ASP A 935 32.91 22.87 9.64
CA ASP A 935 33.92 21.90 9.19
C ASP A 935 33.49 20.45 9.54
N LYS A 936 33.40 19.58 8.51
CA LYS A 936 33.04 18.16 8.69
C LYS A 936 34.03 17.39 9.57
N LYS A 937 35.30 17.82 9.68
CA LYS A 937 36.31 17.24 10.58
C LYS A 937 36.30 17.90 11.98
N SER A 938 35.71 19.08 12.11
CA SER A 938 35.72 19.89 13.33
C SER A 938 34.37 20.54 13.55
N LYS A 939 33.46 19.82 14.25
CA LYS A 939 32.08 20.25 14.59
C LYS A 939 31.99 21.55 15.43
N ARG A 940 33.09 22.29 15.61
CA ARG A 940 33.17 23.53 16.43
C ARG A 940 33.81 24.74 15.73
N LYS A 941 34.36 24.62 14.51
CA LYS A 941 34.87 25.79 13.76
C LYS A 941 33.95 26.14 12.59
N GLN A 942 33.37 27.34 12.66
CA GLN A 942 32.73 28.02 11.54
C GLN A 942 33.82 28.82 10.81
N LYS A 943 33.98 28.63 9.50
CA LYS A 943 34.92 29.42 8.68
C LYS A 943 34.13 30.38 7.80
N ALA A 944 34.57 31.64 7.73
CA ALA A 944 34.06 32.59 6.76
C ALA A 944 34.47 32.19 5.34
N VAL A 945 33.50 32.15 4.42
CA VAL A 945 33.71 31.82 3.01
C VAL A 945 33.02 32.88 2.17
N ASP A 946 33.81 33.56 1.36
CA ASP A 946 33.35 34.49 0.32
C ASP A 946 32.64 33.70 -0.80
N LEU A 947 31.34 33.92 -0.94
CA LEU A 947 30.49 33.25 -1.93
C LEU A 947 30.57 33.86 -3.33
N ARG A 948 31.05 35.10 -3.50
CA ARG A 948 31.22 35.75 -4.82
C ARG A 948 32.18 34.89 -5.68
N ARG A 949 33.19 34.26 -5.08
CA ARG A 949 34.10 33.32 -5.78
C ARG A 949 33.38 32.15 -6.48
N GLY A 950 32.14 31.87 -6.10
CA GLY A 950 31.26 30.92 -6.78
C GLY A 950 30.56 31.45 -8.02
N LEU A 951 30.50 32.76 -8.28
CA LEU A 951 29.86 33.36 -9.45
C LEU A 951 30.84 33.44 -10.63
N LEU A 952 30.45 32.88 -11.78
CA LEU A 952 31.20 32.99 -13.05
C LEU A 952 30.59 34.04 -13.99
N ARG A 953 29.26 34.19 -13.98
CA ARG A 953 28.49 35.07 -14.86
C ARG A 953 27.13 35.39 -14.23
N ALA A 954 26.65 36.62 -14.33
CA ALA A 954 25.25 36.96 -14.14
C ALA A 954 24.86 38.11 -15.07
N ASP A 955 23.83 37.91 -15.89
CA ASP A 955 23.30 38.96 -16.78
C ASP A 955 21.76 38.94 -16.75
N LEU A 956 21.15 40.09 -17.08
CA LEU A 956 19.73 40.16 -17.42
C LEU A 956 19.48 39.58 -18.81
N VAL A 957 18.43 38.76 -18.91
CA VAL A 957 17.99 38.15 -20.15
C VAL A 957 16.97 39.06 -20.82
N GLN A 958 17.29 39.61 -22.01
CA GLN A 958 16.34 40.43 -22.77
C GLN A 958 15.17 39.59 -23.33
N GLN A 959 14.04 40.27 -23.52
CA GLN A 959 12.72 39.70 -23.85
C GLN A 959 12.68 38.56 -24.89
N PRO A 960 13.45 38.56 -26.01
CA PRO A 960 13.37 37.47 -27.00
C PRO A 960 13.71 36.07 -26.45
N LEU A 961 14.54 35.99 -25.39
CA LEU A 961 14.99 34.73 -24.78
C LEU A 961 13.99 34.10 -23.80
N LEU A 962 12.86 34.75 -23.49
CA LEU A 962 11.78 34.12 -22.72
C LEU A 962 11.22 32.88 -23.44
N SER A 963 11.27 32.87 -24.78
CA SER A 963 10.96 31.70 -25.62
C SER A 963 11.85 30.48 -25.34
N LEU A 964 13.08 30.68 -24.85
CA LEU A 964 14.08 29.63 -24.60
C LEU A 964 13.93 28.94 -23.23
N LEU A 965 13.06 29.44 -22.35
CA LEU A 965 12.59 28.71 -21.17
C LEU A 965 11.55 27.62 -21.52
N GLY A 966 11.27 27.43 -22.82
CA GLY A 966 10.24 26.54 -23.31
C GLY A 966 8.82 27.03 -22.99
N HIS A 967 7.84 26.14 -23.15
CA HIS A 967 6.41 26.44 -23.04
C HIS A 967 5.93 26.97 -21.67
N ALA A 968 6.81 27.05 -20.66
CA ALA A 968 6.48 27.50 -19.31
C ALA A 968 6.51 29.03 -19.12
N ALA A 969 7.42 29.75 -19.79
CA ALA A 969 7.63 31.17 -19.50
C ALA A 969 6.57 32.15 -20.04
N PRO A 970 5.97 31.96 -21.23
CA PRO A 970 4.95 32.90 -21.73
C PRO A 970 3.73 32.96 -20.80
N ALA A 971 3.16 31.81 -20.45
CA ALA A 971 2.00 31.73 -19.56
C ALA A 971 2.26 32.28 -18.16
N MET A 972 3.50 32.17 -17.66
CA MET A 972 3.89 32.68 -16.35
C MET A 972 3.99 34.22 -16.34
N LEU A 973 4.40 34.84 -17.45
CA LEU A 973 4.36 36.30 -17.61
C LEU A 973 2.92 36.81 -17.79
N ASP A 974 2.07 36.06 -18.49
CA ASP A 974 0.64 36.37 -18.59
C ASP A 974 -0.04 36.30 -17.20
N GLU A 975 0.29 35.33 -16.35
CA GLU A 975 -0.14 35.30 -14.94
C GLU A 975 0.35 36.51 -14.14
N MET A 976 1.63 36.90 -14.29
CA MET A 976 2.22 38.04 -13.58
C MET A 976 1.68 39.40 -14.05
N ALA A 977 1.20 39.49 -15.29
CA ALA A 977 0.45 40.63 -15.79
C ALA A 977 -1.00 40.63 -15.24
N ALA A 978 -1.63 39.46 -15.12
CA ALA A 978 -2.97 39.32 -14.56
C ALA A 978 -3.04 39.57 -13.04
N SER A 979 -1.94 39.37 -12.30
CA SER A 979 -1.87 39.63 -10.85
C SER A 979 -1.70 41.11 -10.46
N GLY A 980 -1.79 42.05 -11.41
CA GLY A 980 -1.72 43.49 -11.14
C GLY A 980 -0.31 44.01 -10.76
N SER A 981 0.72 43.16 -10.85
CA SER A 981 2.11 43.55 -10.65
C SER A 981 2.63 44.38 -11.83
N ASN A 982 3.33 45.48 -11.53
CA ASN A 982 4.00 46.28 -12.55
C ASN A 982 5.03 45.43 -13.30
N ALA A 983 4.96 45.42 -14.64
CA ALA A 983 5.91 44.72 -15.50
C ALA A 983 7.37 45.23 -15.36
N ALA A 984 7.57 46.36 -14.68
CA ALA A 984 8.88 46.92 -14.36
C ALA A 984 9.62 46.21 -13.21
N ASP A 985 8.93 45.44 -12.36
CA ASP A 985 9.48 44.83 -11.14
C ASP A 985 9.84 43.34 -11.30
N CYS A 986 9.79 42.82 -12.53
CA CYS A 986 9.96 41.40 -12.86
C CYS A 986 11.06 41.21 -13.92
N ALA A 987 11.92 40.22 -13.75
CA ALA A 987 13.01 39.96 -14.70
C ALA A 987 13.48 38.50 -14.70
N VAL A 988 14.22 38.10 -15.73
CA VAL A 988 14.96 36.83 -15.75
C VAL A 988 16.45 37.12 -15.68
N VAL A 989 17.10 36.61 -14.63
CA VAL A 989 18.56 36.64 -14.49
C VAL A 989 19.11 35.29 -14.91
N ARG A 990 20.03 35.30 -15.89
CA ARG A 990 20.88 34.16 -16.23
C ARG A 990 22.10 34.21 -15.35
N MET A 991 22.33 33.17 -14.56
CA MET A 991 23.44 33.08 -13.61
C MET A 991 24.19 31.76 -13.76
N ARG A 992 25.52 31.81 -13.79
CA ARG A 992 26.40 30.64 -13.90
C ARG A 992 27.32 30.57 -12.69
N PHE A 993 27.30 29.45 -11.99
CA PHE A 993 28.09 29.23 -10.78
C PHE A 993 29.20 28.20 -11.02
N ARG A 994 30.37 28.43 -10.43
CA ARG A 994 31.49 27.49 -10.34
C ARG A 994 31.14 26.35 -9.38
N CYS A 995 31.50 25.13 -9.77
CA CYS A 995 31.46 23.96 -8.91
C CYS A 995 32.85 23.65 -8.34
N GLN A 996 32.88 23.14 -7.11
CA GLN A 996 34.08 22.63 -6.46
C GLN A 996 33.70 21.43 -5.60
N ASP A 997 34.52 20.38 -5.60
CA ASP A 997 34.29 19.14 -4.86
C ASP A 997 32.87 18.56 -5.07
N GLY A 998 32.39 18.64 -6.32
CA GLY A 998 31.08 18.15 -6.76
C GLY A 998 29.86 18.91 -6.24
N ASN A 999 30.05 20.15 -5.77
CA ASN A 999 28.97 21.01 -5.29
C ASN A 999 29.11 22.41 -5.92
N PRO A 1000 28.01 23.09 -6.26
CA PRO A 1000 28.07 24.50 -6.63
C PRO A 1000 28.49 25.34 -5.42
N LEU A 1001 29.36 26.33 -5.65
CA LEU A 1001 29.86 27.23 -4.59
C LEU A 1001 28.82 28.27 -4.17
N LEU A 1002 27.88 28.61 -5.06
CA LEU A 1002 26.76 29.53 -4.87
C LEU A 1002 25.44 28.86 -5.28
N SER A 1003 24.31 29.39 -4.84
CA SER A 1003 22.96 28.91 -5.17
C SER A 1003 22.07 30.08 -5.59
N PRO A 1004 20.93 29.83 -6.27
CA PRO A 1004 20.02 30.91 -6.65
C PRO A 1004 19.57 31.77 -5.46
N PRO A 1005 19.14 31.21 -4.29
CA PRO A 1005 18.81 32.03 -3.12
C PRO A 1005 19.99 32.88 -2.62
N GLY A 1006 21.20 32.32 -2.53
CA GLY A 1006 22.39 33.08 -2.11
C GLY A 1006 22.78 34.18 -3.10
N PHE A 1007 22.47 34.05 -4.40
CA PHE A 1007 22.61 35.13 -5.35
C PHE A 1007 21.56 36.24 -5.14
N LEU A 1008 20.31 35.89 -4.78
CA LEU A 1008 19.29 36.89 -4.45
C LEU A 1008 19.61 37.65 -3.17
N GLU A 1009 20.22 37.01 -2.17
CA GLU A 1009 20.75 37.69 -0.97
C GLU A 1009 21.85 38.71 -1.34
N MET A 1010 22.77 38.36 -2.25
CA MET A 1010 23.77 39.31 -2.79
C MET A 1010 23.11 40.46 -3.56
N LEU A 1011 22.13 40.16 -4.42
CA LEU A 1011 21.39 41.17 -5.18
C LEU A 1011 20.61 42.12 -4.26
N ALA A 1012 20.05 41.62 -3.17
CA ALA A 1012 19.37 42.43 -2.18
C ALA A 1012 20.33 43.35 -1.42
N GLY A 1013 21.50 42.85 -1.01
CA GLY A 1013 22.54 43.64 -0.35
C GLY A 1013 23.10 44.80 -1.22
N VAL A 1014 23.07 44.66 -2.54
CA VAL A 1014 23.55 45.68 -3.49
C VAL A 1014 22.44 46.63 -3.97
N SER A 1015 21.23 46.10 -4.21
CA SER A 1015 20.09 46.91 -4.68
C SER A 1015 19.34 47.63 -3.56
N GLY A 1016 19.50 47.21 -2.30
CA GLY A 1016 18.67 47.67 -1.18
C GLY A 1016 17.22 47.20 -1.25
N ARG A 1017 16.87 46.28 -2.15
CA ARG A 1017 15.52 45.70 -2.33
C ARG A 1017 15.56 44.20 -2.15
N THR A 1018 14.61 43.62 -1.42
CA THR A 1018 14.49 42.17 -1.32
C THR A 1018 13.95 41.59 -2.64
N TRP A 1019 14.57 40.52 -3.14
CA TRP A 1019 14.15 39.83 -4.37
C TRP A 1019 13.72 38.40 -4.07
N GLN A 1020 12.60 37.97 -4.66
CA GLN A 1020 12.10 36.59 -4.57
C GLN A 1020 12.26 35.85 -5.90
N ALA A 1021 12.63 34.57 -5.84
CA ALA A 1021 12.58 33.69 -7.00
C ALA A 1021 11.14 33.23 -7.25
N VAL A 1022 10.56 33.65 -8.37
CA VAL A 1022 9.25 33.17 -8.84
C VAL A 1022 9.40 31.80 -9.49
N HIS A 1023 10.46 31.61 -10.28
CA HIS A 1023 10.79 30.33 -10.91
C HIS A 1023 12.29 30.11 -11.04
N ILE A 1024 12.72 28.86 -10.94
CA ILE A 1024 14.11 28.43 -11.15
C ILE A 1024 14.11 27.37 -12.25
N HIS A 1025 14.82 27.66 -13.34
CA HIS A 1025 15.15 26.71 -14.39
C HIS A 1025 16.64 26.43 -14.39
N ARG A 1026 17.06 25.17 -14.31
CA ARG A 1026 18.47 24.79 -14.55
C ARG A 1026 18.67 24.54 -16.04
N SER A 1027 19.46 25.40 -16.69
CA SER A 1027 19.68 25.37 -18.14
C SER A 1027 20.90 24.53 -18.54
N ASP A 1028 21.91 24.41 -17.67
CA ASP A 1028 23.14 23.66 -17.99
C ASP A 1028 23.81 23.07 -16.74
N ILE A 1029 24.45 21.91 -16.92
CA ILE A 1029 25.42 21.31 -15.99
C ILE A 1029 26.67 20.99 -16.80
N ALA A 1030 27.63 21.91 -16.81
CA ALA A 1030 28.90 21.71 -17.48
C ALA A 1030 29.78 20.73 -16.70
N LEU A 1031 30.03 19.58 -17.31
CA LEU A 1031 31.02 18.62 -16.87
C LEU A 1031 32.31 18.86 -17.64
N ARG A 1032 33.46 18.91 -16.94
CA ARG A 1032 34.77 19.04 -17.57
C ARG A 1032 34.97 17.90 -18.55
N GLU A 1033 35.27 18.23 -19.81
CA GLU A 1033 35.70 17.22 -20.77
C GLU A 1033 36.95 16.52 -20.24
N PHE A 1034 36.94 15.19 -20.28
CA PHE A 1034 38.13 14.42 -20.00
C PHE A 1034 39.06 14.51 -21.22
N ALA A 1035 39.86 15.58 -21.27
CA ALA A 1035 41.06 15.56 -22.08
C ALA A 1035 41.94 14.40 -21.57
N PRO A 1036 42.19 13.35 -22.36
CA PRO A 1036 43.26 12.42 -22.00
C PRO A 1036 44.53 13.25 -21.92
N ALA A 1037 45.26 13.15 -20.81
CA ALA A 1037 46.59 13.76 -20.73
C ALA A 1037 47.37 13.33 -21.98
N PRO A 1038 47.97 14.26 -22.74
CA PRO A 1038 48.62 13.92 -23.99
C PRO A 1038 49.60 12.79 -23.72
N VAL A 1039 49.52 11.73 -24.55
CA VAL A 1039 50.42 10.59 -24.43
C VAL A 1039 51.84 11.15 -24.50
N ASP A 1040 52.55 11.04 -23.38
CA ASP A 1040 53.95 11.45 -23.31
C ASP A 1040 54.75 10.43 -24.12
N TYR A 1041 54.84 10.68 -25.42
CA TYR A 1041 55.57 9.85 -26.35
C TYR A 1041 57.08 9.80 -26.02
N GLN A 1042 57.63 10.75 -25.25
CA GLN A 1042 59.00 10.64 -24.75
C GLN A 1042 59.09 9.60 -23.63
N ARG A 1043 58.10 9.55 -22.74
CA ARG A 1043 58.00 8.54 -21.67
C ARG A 1043 57.57 7.16 -22.17
N LEU A 1044 56.76 7.10 -23.22
CA LEU A 1044 56.46 5.84 -23.92
C LEU A 1044 57.71 5.32 -24.66
N ASN A 1045 58.43 6.20 -25.36
CA ASN A 1045 59.70 5.83 -26.01
C ASN A 1045 60.82 5.51 -25.01
N SER A 1046 60.85 6.07 -23.80
CA SER A 1046 61.85 5.71 -22.80
C SER A 1046 61.56 4.35 -22.15
N LEU A 1047 60.28 3.95 -22.03
CA LEU A 1047 59.88 2.59 -21.66
C LEU A 1047 60.18 1.57 -22.78
N LEU A 1048 59.88 1.91 -24.04
CA LEU A 1048 60.16 1.05 -25.20
C LEU A 1048 61.66 0.90 -25.52
N ARG A 1049 62.51 1.84 -25.08
CA ARG A 1049 63.98 1.72 -25.21
C ARG A 1049 64.59 0.66 -24.30
N TRP A 1050 63.82 0.02 -23.41
CA TRP A 1050 64.32 -1.04 -22.53
C TRP A 1050 64.30 -2.45 -23.15
N GLU A 1051 63.89 -2.60 -24.42
CA GLU A 1051 64.01 -3.86 -25.18
C GLU A 1051 65.26 -3.90 -26.10
N GLY A 1052 66.18 -2.95 -25.95
CA GLY A 1052 67.40 -2.84 -26.77
C GLY A 1052 68.52 -3.86 -26.47
N HIS A 1053 68.33 -4.83 -25.55
CA HIS A 1053 69.41 -5.68 -25.04
C HIS A 1053 69.22 -7.21 -25.14
N MET A 1054 68.20 -7.71 -25.85
CA MET A 1054 68.09 -9.15 -26.20
C MET A 1054 67.79 -9.39 -27.68
N ALA A 1055 68.73 -9.02 -28.55
CA ALA A 1055 68.71 -9.34 -29.98
C ALA A 1055 69.86 -10.29 -30.38
N SER A 1056 69.76 -11.57 -29.98
CA SER A 1056 70.73 -12.61 -30.40
C SER A 1056 70.17 -14.04 -30.45
N ALA A 1057 69.04 -14.26 -31.13
CA ALA A 1057 68.66 -15.60 -31.61
C ALA A 1057 67.99 -15.51 -33.00
N ARG A 1058 68.38 -16.40 -33.91
CA ARG A 1058 67.97 -16.37 -35.32
C ARG A 1058 66.56 -16.95 -35.50
N TRP A 1059 65.74 -16.28 -36.31
CA TRP A 1059 64.57 -16.91 -36.91
C TRP A 1059 65.00 -17.82 -38.06
N HIS A 1060 64.58 -19.09 -38.01
CA HIS A 1060 64.42 -19.92 -39.20
C HIS A 1060 62.97 -20.39 -39.29
N ARG A 1061 62.39 -20.29 -40.49
CA ARG A 1061 61.07 -20.84 -40.81
C ARG A 1061 61.13 -22.37 -40.85
N ASN A 1062 60.07 -23.05 -40.42
CA ASN A 1062 59.31 -23.94 -41.30
C ASN A 1062 57.99 -24.42 -40.65
N GLU A 1063 56.92 -24.32 -41.45
CA GLU A 1063 55.89 -25.33 -41.75
C GLU A 1063 55.62 -26.49 -40.77
N GLY A 1064 54.34 -26.71 -40.43
CA GLY A 1064 53.83 -28.06 -40.08
C GLY A 1064 52.92 -28.13 -38.83
N PRO A 1065 51.76 -28.84 -38.84
CA PRO A 1065 50.79 -28.81 -37.73
C PRO A 1065 50.48 -30.18 -37.07
N TRP A 1066 49.60 -30.13 -36.05
CA TRP A 1066 48.77 -31.20 -35.43
C TRP A 1066 49.23 -31.89 -34.12
N ALA A 1067 48.21 -32.08 -33.27
CA ALA A 1067 47.98 -33.20 -32.32
C ALA A 1067 48.83 -33.27 -31.03
N GLU A 1068 48.42 -33.87 -29.89
CA GLU A 1068 47.14 -34.41 -29.34
C GLU A 1068 47.30 -34.66 -27.81
N GLY A 1069 46.23 -34.99 -27.07
CA GLY A 1069 46.25 -35.51 -25.67
C GLY A 1069 45.98 -34.46 -24.57
N LEU A 1070 45.08 -34.63 -23.58
CA LEU A 1070 44.90 -35.72 -22.58
C LEU A 1070 46.16 -35.87 -21.68
N GLU A 1071 46.10 -35.94 -20.33
CA GLU A 1071 44.99 -36.22 -19.41
C GLU A 1071 45.37 -35.92 -17.93
N THR A 1072 44.40 -35.88 -16.99
CA THR A 1072 44.57 -35.97 -15.50
C THR A 1072 45.34 -34.83 -14.78
N ARG A 1073 45.22 -34.58 -13.46
CA ARG A 1073 44.37 -35.08 -12.34
C ARG A 1073 44.24 -33.97 -11.29
N ALA A 1074 43.25 -34.05 -10.39
CA ALA A 1074 43.18 -33.24 -9.17
C ALA A 1074 43.56 -34.08 -7.95
N GLU A 1075 44.14 -33.47 -6.90
CA GLU A 1075 43.87 -33.71 -5.45
C GLU A 1075 44.81 -32.89 -4.54
N ASP A 1076 44.30 -32.55 -3.34
CA ASP A 1076 44.94 -32.14 -2.07
C ASP A 1076 45.88 -30.90 -2.01
N ALA A 1077 45.50 -29.80 -1.34
CA ALA A 1077 45.61 -29.50 0.12
C ALA A 1077 46.97 -28.80 0.47
N GLU A 1078 47.13 -27.89 1.44
CA GLU A 1078 46.25 -27.19 2.39
C GLU A 1078 46.97 -25.88 2.88
N GLN A 1079 46.24 -24.97 3.54
CA GLN A 1079 46.72 -23.98 4.54
C GLN A 1079 47.57 -22.73 4.14
N ASP A 1080 47.48 -21.74 5.04
CA ASP A 1080 48.25 -20.48 5.21
C ASP A 1080 48.27 -19.40 4.11
N TYR A 1081 47.22 -18.57 4.11
CA TYR A 1081 47.28 -17.18 3.62
C TYR A 1081 47.24 -16.17 4.78
N THR A 1082 48.42 -15.77 5.25
CA THR A 1082 48.64 -14.49 5.94
C THR A 1082 49.62 -13.66 5.11
N GLY A 1083 49.31 -12.39 4.87
CA GLY A 1083 50.25 -11.49 4.17
C GLY A 1083 49.67 -10.77 2.97
N THR A 1084 49.51 -9.46 3.13
CA THR A 1084 49.22 -8.49 2.08
C THR A 1084 50.21 -8.50 0.91
N GLY A 1085 49.69 -8.31 -0.31
CA GLY A 1085 50.18 -7.21 -1.14
C GLY A 1085 50.88 -7.54 -2.47
N LYS A 1086 50.10 -7.43 -3.56
CA LYS A 1086 50.48 -6.90 -4.89
C LYS A 1086 51.92 -7.17 -5.38
N LEU A 1087 52.05 -8.12 -6.31
CA LEU A 1087 52.75 -7.95 -7.59
C LEU A 1087 52.40 -9.14 -8.52
N LEU A 1088 52.75 -9.04 -9.80
CA LEU A 1088 52.53 -10.06 -10.86
C LEU A 1088 51.08 -10.31 -11.32
N ARG A 1089 50.59 -9.45 -12.22
CA ARG A 1089 49.91 -9.84 -13.47
C ARG A 1089 49.87 -8.67 -14.46
N VAL A 1090 51.03 -8.39 -15.06
CA VAL A 1090 51.16 -7.56 -16.28
C VAL A 1090 52.01 -8.33 -17.28
N ALA A 1091 51.35 -9.24 -18.00
CA ALA A 1091 51.78 -9.88 -19.24
C ALA A 1091 50.55 -10.63 -19.77
N GLY A 1092 49.91 -10.13 -20.84
CA GLY A 1092 48.69 -10.73 -21.40
C GLY A 1092 47.42 -9.88 -21.33
N ARG A 1093 47.50 -8.62 -21.76
CA ARG A 1093 46.38 -7.87 -22.37
C ARG A 1093 46.89 -6.66 -23.15
#